data_AF-A0A192ZIY2-F1
#
_entry.id   AF-A0A192ZIY2-F1
#
_cell.length_a   1.000
_cell.length_b   1.000
_cell.length_c   1.000
_cell.angle_alpha   90.00
_cell.angle_beta   90.00
_cell.angle_gamma   90.00
#
_symmetry.space_group_name_H-M   'P 1'
#
loop_
_entity.id
_entity.type
_entity.pdbx_description
1 polymer ?
#
loop_
_entity_poly.entity_id
_entity_poly.type
_entity_poly.pdbx_seq_one_letter_code
_entity_poly.pdbx_strand_id
1 'polypeptide(L)'
;MKRTKVITTGLLVHDLHVEVHGREILHGVNLEIHPGETHVLLGPNGCGKSTLLSAIMGFGDFTVTKGNIFYNGRDITKQSIDARARLGIGVMYQKAPSISGLKLRRLLSAIAPSESEERMEEMASSTNVGKLLMRDVNHGFSGGEVKRSELMQLLCQHPTLVMCDEPESGVDLENISLVGKTIEKLVKRTPETCGLIITHSGNVLDYMKGVDNGHIMIDGHLQCQGNPRSLLSTIRRFGFDGCVMCARDPSHPKSCATMDIEETPVVLLPPTFEDDFRELVEITARTQSEADKETKSTKNGKMGEPAPRTKKVAPSCSTGPANINEGGRVVISDIMDDDPLDVTETLNYLQVDDRIVQTLSPIVSGIEVLSLENALEKYSWIKERIFWNVVPMGKDEVTRYVALHEETDKRGYVIIAHEGVDSGDVPVRVALQLEDMEIQHVHNIIVAKKGSRLHVVSSCSCSQSSAGAHYGVTEFWVEEDAHLSNTMIHKWCDKSIVYPRSATIVEKNGVFLSNYVSTNAVKTIQSYPVAYLNGEGAVARFNSVIVAPKGALIDTGSRAILGALHTRAEMVSRMLTFGGKIIARAHIIGAKKDTYGHIECQGLVLHDTGGIHAIPEVEGIVEGSELSHEAAVGKIAREKIEYVMSRGLTEEQAIGTVIRGFVDVDMKGIPASLQKEIHEVVEVAAMGF
;
A
#
# COMPACT_ATOMS: atom_id res chain seq x y z
N MET A 1 16.72 23.42 52.48
CA MET A 1 16.04 23.68 51.18
C MET A 1 17.05 23.46 50.07
N LYS A 2 16.99 22.33 49.36
CA LYS A 2 17.62 22.15 48.04
C LYS A 2 16.48 22.10 47.03
N ARG A 3 16.15 23.25 46.44
CA ARG A 3 15.24 23.36 45.30
C ARG A 3 16.11 23.54 44.06
N THR A 4 16.32 22.46 43.31
CA THR A 4 16.34 22.47 41.83
C THR A 4 16.26 21.03 41.35
N LYS A 5 15.05 20.60 40.99
CA LYS A 5 14.81 19.42 40.16
C LYS A 5 13.78 19.91 39.14
N VAL A 6 14.25 20.60 38.12
CA VAL A 6 13.43 20.98 36.97
C VAL A 6 14.06 20.21 35.82
N ILE A 7 13.50 19.06 35.51
CA ILE A 7 13.80 18.35 34.26
C ILE A 7 12.80 18.93 33.27
N THR A 8 13.18 20.00 32.57
CA THR A 8 12.39 20.65 31.52
C THR A 8 12.60 19.89 30.22
N THR A 9 11.87 18.79 30.03
CA THR A 9 12.02 17.93 28.84
C THR A 9 11.01 18.32 27.78
N GLY A 10 11.34 19.32 26.96
CA GLY A 10 10.61 19.71 25.74
C GLY A 10 11.47 19.52 24.47
N LEU A 11 11.39 20.43 23.50
CA LEU A 11 12.24 20.43 22.29
C LEU A 11 13.44 21.37 22.48
N LEU A 12 14.65 20.88 22.20
CA LEU A 12 15.87 21.68 22.14
C LEU A 12 16.63 21.43 20.84
N VAL A 13 16.82 22.47 20.05
CA VAL A 13 17.66 22.49 18.84
C VAL A 13 18.87 23.34 19.15
N HIS A 14 20.08 22.78 19.05
CA HIS A 14 21.31 23.45 19.43
C HIS A 14 22.28 23.53 18.24
N ASP A 15 22.68 24.75 17.89
CA ASP A 15 23.67 25.10 16.87
C ASP A 15 23.47 24.30 15.57
N LEU A 16 22.22 24.19 15.13
CA LEU A 16 21.84 23.31 14.03
C LEU A 16 22.18 23.95 12.68
N HIS A 17 22.99 23.24 11.90
CA HIS A 17 23.28 23.54 10.51
C HIS A 17 22.78 22.41 9.62
N VAL A 18 22.07 22.77 8.54
CA VAL A 18 21.45 21.81 7.64
C VAL A 18 21.71 22.18 6.20
N GLU A 19 22.12 21.18 5.43
CA GLU A 19 22.35 21.26 4.00
C GLU A 19 21.25 20.51 3.24
N VAL A 20 20.78 21.09 2.14
CA VAL A 20 19.82 20.48 1.21
C VAL A 20 20.42 20.58 -0.20
N HIS A 21 20.59 19.44 -0.86
CA HIS A 21 21.16 19.34 -2.21
C HIS A 21 22.47 20.13 -2.43
N GLY A 22 23.45 20.06 -1.52
CA GLY A 22 24.71 20.77 -1.69
C GLY A 22 24.75 22.19 -1.12
N ARG A 23 23.61 22.73 -0.68
CA ARG A 23 23.49 24.12 -0.21
C ARG A 23 23.08 24.17 1.25
N GLU A 24 23.86 24.87 2.05
CA GLU A 24 23.51 25.13 3.45
C GLU A 24 22.30 26.09 3.52
N ILE A 25 21.27 25.68 4.27
CA ILE A 25 19.99 26.37 4.41
C ILE A 25 19.78 26.88 5.84
N LEU A 26 20.21 26.12 6.85
CA LEU A 26 20.15 26.54 8.25
C LEU A 26 21.55 26.82 8.77
N HIS A 27 21.69 27.92 9.52
CA HIS A 27 22.98 28.45 9.93
C HIS A 27 22.99 28.70 11.45
N GLY A 28 23.34 27.67 12.23
CA GLY A 28 23.50 27.77 13.69
C GLY A 28 22.18 28.07 14.41
N VAL A 29 21.12 27.34 14.07
CA VAL A 29 19.79 27.54 14.66
C VAL A 29 19.76 27.03 16.11
N ASN A 30 19.32 27.90 17.02
CA ASN A 30 19.11 27.61 18.44
C ASN A 30 17.65 27.85 18.82
N LEU A 31 16.91 26.81 19.17
CA LEU A 31 15.49 26.88 19.53
C LEU A 31 15.20 26.00 20.73
N GLU A 32 14.47 26.55 21.70
CA GLU A 32 14.01 25.81 22.87
C GLU A 32 12.50 26.01 23.02
N ILE A 33 11.79 24.93 23.34
CA ILE A 33 10.34 24.93 23.62
C ILE A 33 10.13 24.07 24.87
N HIS A 34 9.63 24.65 25.95
CA HIS A 34 9.38 23.92 27.19
C HIS A 34 8.03 23.18 27.14
N PRO A 35 7.85 22.13 27.98
CA PRO A 35 6.57 21.46 28.13
C PRO A 35 5.40 22.43 28.34
N GLY A 36 4.34 22.27 27.55
CA GLY A 36 3.14 23.12 27.60
C GLY A 36 3.21 24.40 26.78
N GLU A 37 4.40 24.79 26.31
CA GLU A 37 4.59 25.98 25.47
C GLU A 37 4.24 25.71 24.01
N THR A 38 3.62 26.70 23.39
CA THR A 38 3.35 26.72 21.94
C THR A 38 4.06 27.91 21.34
N HIS A 39 5.02 27.64 20.46
CA HIS A 39 5.80 28.66 19.77
C HIS A 39 5.29 28.82 18.33
N VAL A 40 5.37 30.05 17.80
CA VAL A 40 5.17 30.32 16.37
C VAL A 40 6.49 30.70 15.71
N LEU A 41 6.74 30.19 14.51
CA LEU A 41 7.88 30.56 13.68
C LEU A 41 7.41 31.27 12.42
N LEU A 42 7.77 32.55 12.31
CA LEU A 42 7.41 33.45 11.23
C LEU A 42 8.64 33.75 10.37
N GLY A 43 8.42 34.06 9.09
CA GLY A 43 9.50 34.46 8.20
C GLY A 43 9.08 34.42 6.73
N PRO A 44 9.82 35.07 5.82
CA PRO A 44 9.53 35.07 4.39
C PRO A 44 9.66 33.65 3.79
N ASN A 45 9.12 33.46 2.58
CA ASN A 45 9.24 32.19 1.88
C ASN A 45 10.72 31.88 1.57
N GLY A 46 11.12 30.62 1.74
CA GLY A 46 12.48 30.17 1.46
C GLY A 46 13.53 30.48 2.53
N CYS A 47 13.17 31.01 3.70
CA CYS A 47 14.14 31.31 4.77
C CYS A 47 14.57 30.09 5.63
N GLY A 48 14.06 28.88 5.36
CA GLY A 48 14.45 27.66 6.05
C GLY A 48 13.43 27.08 7.04
N LYS A 49 12.24 27.68 7.23
CA LYS A 49 11.24 27.21 8.21
C LYS A 49 10.85 25.74 8.02
N SER A 50 10.43 25.37 6.81
CA SER A 50 10.08 23.99 6.47
C SER A 50 11.28 23.05 6.55
N THR A 51 12.50 23.54 6.27
CA THR A 51 13.75 22.78 6.45
C THR A 51 14.03 22.49 7.92
N LEU A 52 13.80 23.44 8.82
CA LEU A 52 13.91 23.21 10.27
C LEU A 52 12.92 22.15 10.75
N LEU A 53 11.67 22.22 10.30
CA LEU A 53 10.66 21.22 10.65
C LEU A 53 11.05 19.84 10.11
N SER A 54 11.49 19.77 8.85
CA SER A 54 11.98 18.55 8.20
C SER A 54 13.15 17.95 8.99
N ALA A 55 14.09 18.77 9.47
CA ALA A 55 15.21 18.33 10.29
C ALA A 55 14.79 17.79 11.66
N ILE A 56 13.80 18.41 12.32
CA ILE A 56 13.26 17.96 13.61
C ILE A 56 12.51 16.63 13.46
N MET A 57 11.70 16.47 12.42
CA MET A 57 10.94 15.24 12.18
C MET A 57 11.76 14.14 11.49
N GLY A 58 12.84 14.50 10.78
CA GLY A 58 13.72 13.57 10.11
C GLY A 58 13.31 13.16 8.68
N PHE A 59 12.45 13.93 7.99
CA PHE A 59 11.99 13.62 6.63
C PHE A 59 12.59 14.54 5.56
N GLY A 60 12.56 14.11 4.30
CA GLY A 60 13.13 14.83 3.16
C GLY A 60 14.64 14.68 2.99
N ASP A 61 15.14 15.13 1.84
CA ASP A 61 16.56 14.99 1.45
C ASP A 61 17.43 16.11 2.06
N PHE A 62 17.83 15.95 3.32
CA PHE A 62 18.73 16.89 4.00
C PHE A 62 19.90 16.19 4.71
N THR A 63 20.92 16.96 5.06
CA THR A 63 22.06 16.51 5.87
C THR A 63 22.30 17.49 7.02
N VAL A 64 22.31 17.00 8.26
CA VAL A 64 22.76 17.79 9.41
C VAL A 64 24.29 17.83 9.40
N THR A 65 24.87 19.01 9.12
CA THR A 65 26.32 19.19 9.03
C THR A 65 26.94 19.51 10.39
N LYS A 66 26.17 20.13 11.29
CA LYS A 66 26.58 20.49 12.65
C LYS A 66 25.35 20.64 13.56
N GLY A 67 25.55 20.49 14.86
CA GLY A 67 24.53 20.68 15.89
C GLY A 67 23.74 19.41 16.19
N ASN A 68 22.78 19.55 17.10
CA ASN A 68 22.01 18.44 17.65
C ASN A 68 20.56 18.86 17.90
N ILE A 69 19.67 17.87 17.87
CA ILE A 69 18.25 18.02 18.18
C ILE A 69 17.93 17.05 19.31
N PHE A 70 17.44 17.58 20.43
CA PHE A 70 16.99 16.82 21.58
C PHE A 70 15.48 16.97 21.72
N TYR A 71 14.82 15.86 22.00
CA TYR A 71 13.42 15.86 22.38
C TYR A 71 13.21 14.98 23.61
N ASN A 72 12.55 15.54 24.61
CA ASN A 72 12.37 14.93 25.92
C ASN A 72 13.67 14.37 26.53
N GLY A 73 14.75 15.11 26.37
CA GLY A 73 16.09 14.76 26.86
C GLY A 73 16.82 13.66 26.09
N ARG A 74 16.30 13.24 24.93
CA ARG A 74 16.95 12.26 24.05
C ARG A 74 17.45 12.94 22.79
N ASP A 75 18.70 12.66 22.38
CA ASP A 75 19.20 13.06 21.07
C ASP A 75 18.46 12.29 19.97
N ILE A 76 17.73 13.02 19.13
CA ILE A 76 16.97 12.48 18.01
C ILE A 76 17.63 12.74 16.65
N THR A 77 18.77 13.44 16.60
CA THR A 77 19.41 13.94 15.36
C THR A 77 19.60 12.87 14.29
N LYS A 78 19.91 11.63 14.71
CA LYS A 78 20.15 10.47 13.82
C LYS A 78 19.05 9.41 13.88
N GLN A 79 17.96 9.65 14.60
CA GLN A 79 16.84 8.71 14.67
C GLN A 79 16.00 8.79 13.40
N SER A 80 15.38 7.66 13.03
CA SER A 80 14.44 7.57 11.92
C SER A 80 13.14 8.32 12.20
N ILE A 81 12.39 8.63 11.14
CA ILE A 81 11.12 9.38 11.18
C ILE A 81 10.12 8.68 12.12
N ASP A 82 9.99 7.37 12.00
CA ASP A 82 9.03 6.58 12.77
C ASP A 82 9.41 6.49 14.26
N ALA A 83 10.71 6.42 14.58
CA ALA A 83 11.19 6.49 15.95
C ALA A 83 10.86 7.84 16.60
N ARG A 84 11.08 8.94 15.87
CA ARG A 84 10.70 10.30 16.31
C ARG A 84 9.19 10.43 16.49
N ALA A 85 8.40 9.90 15.55
CA ALA A 85 6.94 9.88 15.65
C ALA A 85 6.45 9.14 16.90
N ARG A 86 7.02 7.96 17.19
CA ARG A 86 6.68 7.16 18.39
C ARG A 86 7.16 7.78 19.70
N LEU A 87 8.14 8.68 19.68
CA LEU A 87 8.48 9.51 20.84
C LEU A 87 7.41 10.56 21.15
N GLY A 88 6.43 10.76 20.25
CA GLY A 88 5.34 11.71 20.41
C GLY A 88 5.46 12.94 19.52
N ILE A 89 6.31 12.94 18.49
CA ILE A 89 6.41 14.05 17.54
C ILE A 89 5.40 13.86 16.40
N GLY A 90 4.45 14.79 16.26
CA GLY A 90 3.48 14.81 15.18
C GLY A 90 3.68 16.04 14.28
N VAL A 91 3.51 15.84 12.97
CA VAL A 91 3.67 16.91 11.97
C VAL A 91 2.44 17.06 11.06
N MET A 92 2.08 18.28 10.72
CA MET A 92 1.20 18.62 9.60
C MET A 92 2.03 19.27 8.49
N TYR A 93 1.96 18.74 7.27
CA TYR A 93 2.82 19.13 6.16
C TYR A 93 2.32 20.40 5.48
N GLN A 94 3.21 21.17 4.86
CA GLN A 94 2.82 22.31 4.03
C GLN A 94 1.97 21.83 2.84
N LYS A 95 2.46 20.80 2.14
CA LYS A 95 1.73 20.05 1.11
C LYS A 95 1.88 18.56 1.40
N ALA A 96 0.81 17.94 1.90
CA ALA A 96 0.80 16.49 2.10
C ALA A 96 0.67 15.76 0.74
N PRO A 97 1.38 14.64 0.54
CA PRO A 97 1.26 13.86 -0.67
C PRO A 97 -0.12 13.18 -0.78
N SER A 98 -0.55 12.93 -2.03
CA SER A 98 -1.69 12.08 -2.33
C SER A 98 -1.27 10.61 -2.46
N ILE A 99 -1.96 9.71 -1.77
CA ILE A 99 -1.70 8.27 -1.78
C ILE A 99 -2.93 7.56 -2.34
N SER A 100 -2.92 7.32 -3.65
CA SER A 100 -3.96 6.53 -4.33
C SER A 100 -3.94 5.07 -3.85
N GLY A 101 -5.12 4.47 -3.77
CA GLY A 101 -5.37 3.13 -3.24
C GLY A 101 -5.51 3.09 -1.70
N LEU A 102 -4.76 3.91 -0.96
CA LEU A 102 -4.84 3.90 0.50
C LEU A 102 -6.02 4.75 0.99
N LYS A 103 -7.09 4.11 1.48
CA LYS A 103 -8.22 4.82 2.11
C LYS A 103 -7.81 5.51 3.41
N LEU A 104 -8.36 6.71 3.65
CA LEU A 104 -8.11 7.47 4.89
C LEU A 104 -8.45 6.65 6.14
N ARG A 105 -9.62 5.98 6.16
CA ARG A 105 -10.02 5.11 7.28
C ARG A 105 -8.97 4.05 7.61
N ARG A 106 -8.42 3.39 6.59
CA ARG A 106 -7.41 2.33 6.76
C ARG A 106 -6.11 2.88 7.33
N LEU A 107 -5.68 4.07 6.89
CA LEU A 107 -4.53 4.75 7.48
C LEU A 107 -4.80 5.08 8.96
N LEU A 108 -5.97 5.62 9.31
CA LEU A 108 -6.31 5.94 10.70
C LEU A 108 -6.33 4.71 11.60
N SER A 109 -6.86 3.58 11.12
CA SER A 109 -6.81 2.30 11.84
C SER A 109 -5.38 1.79 12.03
N ALA A 110 -4.48 2.05 11.09
CA ALA A 110 -3.07 1.67 11.24
C ALA A 110 -2.31 2.57 12.23
N ILE A 111 -2.69 3.85 12.33
CA ILE A 111 -2.13 4.81 13.28
C ILE A 111 -2.59 4.50 14.71
N ALA A 112 -3.87 4.17 14.88
CA ALA A 112 -4.50 3.94 16.18
C ALA A 112 -5.30 2.62 16.18
N PRO A 113 -4.63 1.46 16.16
CA PRO A 113 -5.29 0.15 16.04
C PRO A 113 -6.16 -0.22 17.24
N SER A 114 -5.92 0.40 18.40
CA SER A 114 -6.69 0.20 19.62
C SER A 114 -7.87 1.16 19.79
N GLU A 115 -8.05 2.11 18.87
CA GLU A 115 -9.11 3.12 18.98
C GLU A 115 -10.47 2.51 18.60
N SER A 116 -11.52 2.86 19.35
CA SER A 116 -12.86 2.36 19.04
C SER A 116 -13.42 3.05 17.79
N GLU A 117 -14.29 2.34 17.07
CA GLU A 117 -14.96 2.90 15.89
C GLU A 117 -15.79 4.14 16.25
N GLU A 118 -16.50 4.12 17.38
CA GLU A 118 -17.27 5.26 17.89
C GLU A 118 -16.40 6.51 18.08
N ARG A 119 -15.20 6.34 18.63
CA ARG A 119 -14.28 7.46 18.85
C ARG A 119 -13.66 7.94 17.54
N MET A 120 -13.42 7.04 16.59
CA MET A 120 -12.98 7.40 15.24
C MET A 120 -14.06 8.22 14.50
N GLU A 121 -15.33 7.85 14.62
CA GLU A 121 -16.46 8.60 14.07
C GLU A 121 -16.65 9.98 14.74
N GLU A 122 -16.49 10.06 16.07
CA GLU A 122 -16.52 11.31 16.82
C GLU A 122 -15.43 12.28 16.33
N MET A 123 -14.19 11.80 16.24
CA MET A 123 -13.07 12.59 15.74
C MET A 123 -13.26 13.01 14.28
N ALA A 124 -13.77 12.11 13.43
CA ALA A 124 -14.04 12.40 12.02
C ALA A 124 -15.15 13.44 11.85
N SER A 125 -16.14 13.45 12.74
CA SER A 125 -17.19 14.45 12.79
C SER A 125 -16.64 15.80 13.25
N SER A 126 -15.81 15.81 14.30
CA SER A 126 -15.20 17.03 14.84
C SER A 126 -14.26 17.74 13.86
N THR A 127 -13.68 17.00 12.93
CA THR A 127 -12.78 17.51 11.87
C THR A 127 -13.48 17.64 10.51
N ASN A 128 -14.78 17.32 10.41
CA ASN A 128 -15.54 17.35 9.16
C ASN A 128 -14.88 16.55 8.02
N VAL A 129 -14.39 15.34 8.33
CA VAL A 129 -13.78 14.41 7.36
C VAL A 129 -14.55 13.11 7.20
N GLY A 130 -15.72 12.95 7.82
CA GLY A 130 -16.52 11.71 7.75
C GLY A 130 -16.76 11.22 6.32
N LYS A 131 -17.06 12.12 5.38
CA LYS A 131 -17.25 11.80 3.95
C LYS A 131 -15.97 11.41 3.21
N LEU A 132 -14.80 11.68 3.80
CA LEU A 132 -13.48 11.42 3.23
C LEU A 132 -12.90 10.08 3.69
N LEU A 133 -13.46 9.45 4.72
CA LEU A 133 -12.95 8.20 5.31
C LEU A 133 -12.80 7.07 4.28
N MET A 134 -13.75 6.96 3.36
CA MET A 134 -13.78 5.94 2.30
C MET A 134 -13.08 6.38 1.00
N ARG A 135 -12.47 7.56 0.99
CA ARG A 135 -11.68 8.07 -0.13
C ARG A 135 -10.19 7.84 0.12
N ASP A 136 -9.44 7.82 -0.97
CA ASP A 136 -7.99 7.67 -0.95
C ASP A 136 -7.35 8.90 -0.27
N VAL A 137 -6.30 8.68 0.52
CA VAL A 137 -5.63 9.71 1.31
C VAL A 137 -5.20 10.86 0.42
N ASN A 138 -5.78 12.04 0.68
CA ASN A 138 -5.52 13.31 0.01
C ASN A 138 -5.75 13.29 -1.52
N HIS A 139 -6.38 12.26 -2.07
CA HIS A 139 -6.61 12.15 -3.51
C HIS A 139 -7.89 12.88 -3.93
N GLY A 140 -7.74 13.91 -4.76
CA GLY A 140 -8.85 14.76 -5.18
C GLY A 140 -9.51 15.51 -4.01
N PHE A 141 -8.79 15.72 -2.91
CA PHE A 141 -9.20 16.56 -1.79
C PHE A 141 -8.86 18.02 -2.11
N SER A 142 -9.71 18.95 -1.68
CA SER A 142 -9.37 20.37 -1.62
C SER A 142 -8.26 20.64 -0.58
N GLY A 143 -7.58 21.78 -0.64
CA GLY A 143 -6.54 22.14 0.34
C GLY A 143 -7.05 22.08 1.78
N GLY A 144 -8.24 22.62 2.04
CA GLY A 144 -8.91 22.52 3.35
C GLY A 144 -9.22 21.08 3.78
N GLU A 145 -9.64 20.21 2.87
CA GLU A 145 -9.89 18.79 3.17
C GLU A 145 -8.60 18.04 3.50
N VAL A 146 -7.49 18.33 2.80
CA VAL A 146 -6.17 17.77 3.13
C VAL A 146 -5.75 18.18 4.54
N LYS A 147 -5.87 19.46 4.89
CA LYS A 147 -5.51 19.94 6.23
C LYS A 147 -6.35 19.30 7.34
N ARG A 148 -7.66 19.14 7.12
CA ARG A 148 -8.55 18.47 8.08
C ARG A 148 -8.26 16.97 8.19
N SER A 149 -7.91 16.32 7.09
CA SER A 149 -7.43 14.92 7.06
C SER A 149 -6.15 14.74 7.89
N GLU A 150 -5.19 15.67 7.79
CA GLU A 150 -3.98 15.64 8.62
C GLU A 150 -4.26 15.88 10.10
N LEU A 151 -5.15 16.82 10.43
CA LEU A 151 -5.57 17.05 11.82
C LEU A 151 -6.23 15.81 12.42
N MET A 152 -7.07 15.12 11.65
CA MET A 152 -7.66 13.84 12.06
C MET A 152 -6.58 12.79 12.35
N GLN A 153 -5.55 12.69 11.50
CA GLN A 153 -4.43 11.78 11.73
C GLN A 153 -3.65 12.13 13.00
N LEU A 154 -3.39 13.41 13.27
CA LEU A 154 -2.73 13.87 14.50
C LEU A 154 -3.58 13.60 15.75
N LEU A 155 -4.91 13.75 15.66
CA LEU A 155 -5.82 13.40 16.74
C LEU A 155 -5.71 11.91 17.08
N CYS A 156 -5.64 11.02 16.09
CA CYS A 156 -5.41 9.58 16.30
C CYS A 156 -3.99 9.27 16.82
N GLN A 157 -2.96 9.96 16.30
CA GLN A 157 -1.56 9.72 16.66
C GLN A 157 -1.22 10.11 18.10
N HIS A 158 -1.98 11.04 18.69
CA HIS A 158 -1.79 11.46 20.07
C HIS A 158 -0.37 12.04 20.39
N PRO A 159 0.16 12.99 19.60
CA PRO A 159 1.51 13.55 19.81
C PRO A 159 1.62 14.44 21.07
N THR A 160 2.83 14.50 21.63
CA THR A 160 3.25 15.42 22.72
C THR A 160 4.11 16.59 22.22
N LEU A 161 4.54 16.58 20.96
CA LEU A 161 5.03 17.74 20.22
C LEU A 161 4.25 17.83 18.92
N VAL A 162 3.48 18.91 18.73
CA VAL A 162 2.69 19.14 17.52
C VAL A 162 3.39 20.22 16.69
N MET A 163 3.79 19.86 15.48
CA MET A 163 4.38 20.78 14.52
C MET A 163 3.43 21.00 13.34
N CYS A 164 3.22 22.24 12.92
CA CYS A 164 2.37 22.54 11.78
C CYS A 164 3.08 23.46 10.79
N ASP A 165 3.20 23.03 9.52
CA ASP A 165 3.75 23.86 8.45
C ASP A 165 2.63 24.49 7.62
N GLU A 166 2.45 25.80 7.78
CA GLU A 166 1.42 26.61 7.13
C GLU A 166 0.02 25.96 7.17
N PRO A 167 -0.55 25.76 8.37
CA PRO A 167 -1.81 25.03 8.54
C PRO A 167 -3.00 25.69 7.83
N GLU A 168 -2.96 26.99 7.56
CA GLU A 168 -3.99 27.74 6.85
C GLU A 168 -3.83 27.75 5.32
N SER A 169 -2.72 27.22 4.79
CA SER A 169 -2.46 27.25 3.34
C SER A 169 -3.48 26.40 2.56
N GLY A 170 -4.12 27.01 1.57
CA GLY A 170 -5.14 26.34 0.74
C GLY A 170 -6.47 26.09 1.46
N VAL A 171 -6.69 26.70 2.62
CA VAL A 171 -7.93 26.63 3.39
C VAL A 171 -8.76 27.90 3.15
N ASP A 172 -10.06 27.75 2.92
CA ASP A 172 -10.97 28.90 2.87
C ASP A 172 -11.11 29.60 4.24
N LEU A 173 -11.47 30.89 4.23
CA LEU A 173 -11.55 31.71 5.45
C LEU A 173 -12.48 31.12 6.51
N GLU A 174 -13.56 30.46 6.11
CA GLU A 174 -14.55 29.87 7.03
C GLU A 174 -13.94 28.69 7.81
N ASN A 175 -13.15 27.86 7.13
CA ASN A 175 -12.52 26.65 7.67
C ASN A 175 -11.21 26.90 8.43
N ILE A 176 -10.58 28.07 8.31
CA ILE A 176 -9.40 28.42 9.14
C ILE A 176 -9.74 28.34 10.63
N SER A 177 -10.96 28.74 11.00
CA SER A 177 -11.42 28.70 12.39
C SER A 177 -11.47 27.28 12.97
N LEU A 178 -11.86 26.30 12.16
CA LEU A 178 -11.87 24.88 12.53
C LEU A 178 -10.44 24.34 12.67
N VAL A 179 -9.57 24.65 11.70
CA VAL A 179 -8.16 24.26 11.73
C VAL A 179 -7.48 24.79 12.99
N GLY A 180 -7.57 26.10 13.24
CA GLY A 180 -6.93 26.74 14.39
C GLY A 180 -7.44 26.21 15.74
N LYS A 181 -8.77 26.04 15.91
CA LYS A 181 -9.34 25.47 17.14
C LYS A 181 -8.91 24.02 17.38
N THR A 182 -8.79 23.23 16.32
CA THR A 182 -8.34 21.83 16.43
C THR A 182 -6.86 21.76 16.78
N ILE A 183 -6.02 22.65 16.20
CA ILE A 183 -4.61 22.77 16.58
C ILE A 183 -4.50 23.19 18.05
N GLU A 184 -5.26 24.19 18.50
CA GLU A 184 -5.31 24.61 19.90
C GLU A 184 -5.65 23.43 20.83
N LYS A 185 -6.65 22.63 20.45
CA LYS A 185 -7.05 21.42 21.19
C LYS A 185 -5.92 20.39 21.25
N LEU A 186 -5.16 20.22 20.17
CA LEU A 186 -4.01 19.31 20.13
C LEU A 186 -2.88 19.80 21.04
N VAL A 187 -2.45 21.06 20.90
CA VAL A 187 -1.30 21.60 21.66
C VAL A 187 -1.61 21.82 23.14
N LYS A 188 -2.88 22.00 23.52
CA LYS A 188 -3.31 22.14 24.93
C LYS A 188 -3.97 20.86 25.49
N ARG A 189 -3.76 19.72 24.82
CA ARG A 189 -4.36 18.44 25.23
C ARG A 189 -3.88 17.98 26.61
N THR A 190 -2.59 18.13 26.89
CA THR A 190 -2.01 17.86 28.21
C THR A 190 -1.11 19.03 28.61
N PRO A 191 -0.84 19.23 29.92
CA PRO A 191 0.08 20.28 30.39
C PRO A 191 1.50 20.17 29.82
N GLU A 192 1.89 19.00 29.33
CA GLU A 192 3.22 18.72 28.79
C GLU A 192 3.30 18.85 27.26
N THR A 193 2.16 18.96 26.57
CA THR A 193 2.15 19.00 25.11
C THR A 193 2.75 20.31 24.60
N CYS A 194 3.75 20.21 23.73
CA CYS A 194 4.44 21.34 23.12
C CYS A 194 3.90 21.61 21.70
N GLY A 195 4.00 22.85 21.23
CA GLY A 195 3.61 23.23 19.87
C GLY A 195 4.67 24.05 19.14
N LEU A 196 4.86 23.79 17.84
CA LEU A 196 5.63 24.63 16.93
C LEU A 196 4.81 24.89 15.65
N ILE A 197 4.31 26.12 15.51
CA ILE A 197 3.46 26.51 14.38
C ILE A 197 4.27 27.38 13.43
N ILE A 198 4.47 26.92 12.20
CA ILE A 198 5.08 27.71 11.13
C ILE A 198 3.98 28.38 10.32
N THR A 199 4.09 29.68 10.12
CA THR A 199 3.17 30.43 9.25
C THR A 199 3.85 31.69 8.70
N HIS A 200 3.46 32.10 7.49
CA HIS A 200 3.82 33.41 6.94
C HIS A 200 2.69 34.45 7.08
N SER A 201 1.43 34.04 7.26
CA SER A 201 0.26 34.94 7.28
C SER A 201 -0.21 35.27 8.70
N GLY A 202 -0.08 34.31 9.62
CA GLY A 202 -0.55 34.40 11.00
C GLY A 202 -2.07 34.25 11.18
N ASN A 203 -2.85 34.03 10.13
CA ASN A 203 -4.32 33.99 10.22
C ASN A 203 -4.85 32.89 11.15
N VAL A 204 -4.14 31.76 11.24
CA VAL A 204 -4.50 30.67 12.16
C VAL A 204 -4.38 31.10 13.64
N LEU A 205 -3.50 32.05 13.95
CA LEU A 205 -3.24 32.50 15.32
C LEU A 205 -4.41 33.30 15.91
N ASP A 206 -5.31 33.85 15.08
CA ASP A 206 -6.52 34.53 15.55
C ASP A 206 -7.48 33.56 16.29
N TYR A 207 -7.30 32.25 16.08
CA TYR A 207 -8.08 31.17 16.72
C TYR A 207 -7.28 30.38 17.76
N MET A 208 -6.00 30.70 17.95
CA MET A 208 -5.11 30.06 18.92
C MET A 208 -4.81 31.03 20.06
N LYS A 209 -5.28 30.72 21.27
CA LYS A 209 -5.15 31.64 22.41
C LYS A 209 -3.89 31.38 23.20
N GLY A 210 -3.42 30.14 23.24
CA GLY A 210 -2.29 29.70 24.04
C GLY A 210 -0.96 29.66 23.30
N VAL A 211 -0.66 30.63 22.43
CA VAL A 211 0.66 30.78 21.80
C VAL A 211 1.52 31.66 22.68
N ASP A 212 2.59 31.08 23.21
CA ASP A 212 3.37 31.64 24.32
C ASP A 212 4.51 32.54 23.81
N ASN A 213 5.15 32.16 22.69
CA ASN A 213 6.29 32.90 22.14
C ASN A 213 6.33 32.82 20.61
N GLY A 214 6.93 33.82 19.98
CA GLY A 214 7.08 33.90 18.53
C GLY A 214 8.52 34.14 18.14
N HIS A 215 8.94 33.55 17.02
CA HIS A 215 10.30 33.58 16.49
C HIS A 215 10.29 34.08 15.05
N ILE A 216 11.28 34.89 14.66
CA ILE A 216 11.46 35.34 13.28
C ILE A 216 12.69 34.66 12.68
N MET A 217 12.49 33.94 11.56
CA MET A 217 13.57 33.36 10.78
C MET A 217 13.84 34.16 9.51
N ILE A 218 15.10 34.55 9.31
CA ILE A 218 15.60 35.26 8.12
C ILE A 218 16.87 34.56 7.65
N ASP A 219 16.95 34.25 6.35
CA ASP A 219 18.15 33.67 5.72
C ASP A 219 18.79 32.52 6.52
N GLY A 220 17.99 31.57 7.03
CA GLY A 220 18.50 30.41 7.77
C GLY A 220 18.85 30.64 9.23
N HIS A 221 18.70 31.87 9.75
CA HIS A 221 18.97 32.24 11.13
C HIS A 221 17.69 32.59 11.89
N LEU A 222 17.64 32.25 13.19
CA LEU A 222 16.63 32.81 14.11
C LEU A 222 17.10 34.18 14.58
N GLN A 223 16.41 35.23 14.13
CA GLN A 223 16.84 36.61 14.27
C GLN A 223 16.38 37.23 15.60
N CYS A 224 15.12 37.03 15.96
CA CYS A 224 14.53 37.58 17.18
C CYS A 224 13.35 36.75 17.66
N GLN A 225 13.00 36.94 18.93
CA GLN A 225 11.85 36.32 19.56
C GLN A 225 11.04 37.32 20.40
N GLY A 226 9.79 36.99 20.72
CA GLY A 226 8.95 37.80 21.59
C GLY A 226 7.46 37.50 21.44
N ASN A 227 6.62 38.42 21.89
CA ASN A 227 5.17 38.24 21.84
C ASN A 227 4.68 38.02 20.39
N PRO A 228 4.03 36.87 20.09
CA PRO A 228 3.55 36.52 18.74
C PRO A 228 2.68 37.59 18.08
N ARG A 229 1.80 38.24 18.86
CA ARG A 229 0.84 39.24 18.34
C ARG A 229 1.55 40.54 18.03
N SER A 230 2.50 40.95 18.87
CA SER A 230 3.36 42.11 18.65
C SER A 230 4.21 41.91 17.39
N LEU A 231 4.80 40.72 17.21
CA LEU A 231 5.55 40.35 16.00
C LEU A 231 4.67 40.38 14.74
N LEU A 232 3.49 39.74 14.77
CA LEU A 232 2.57 39.74 13.63
C LEU A 232 2.06 41.13 13.27
N SER A 233 1.73 41.97 14.26
CA SER A 233 1.29 43.35 14.00
C SER A 233 2.36 44.17 13.29
N THR A 234 3.63 43.97 13.67
CA THR A 234 4.79 44.59 13.03
C THR A 234 4.93 44.11 11.58
N ILE A 235 4.85 42.79 11.34
CA ILE A 235 4.93 42.20 10.01
C ILE A 235 3.76 42.69 9.12
N ARG A 236 2.53 42.76 9.64
CA ARG A 236 1.36 43.26 8.90
C ARG A 236 1.54 44.73 8.47
N ARG A 237 2.28 45.52 9.24
CA ARG A 237 2.51 46.95 8.95
C ARG A 237 3.70 47.22 8.03
N PHE A 238 4.79 46.49 8.17
CA PHE A 238 6.06 46.78 7.46
C PHE A 238 6.54 45.68 6.52
N GLY A 239 5.85 44.53 6.50
CA GLY A 239 6.27 43.33 5.82
C GLY A 239 7.50 42.68 6.46
N PHE A 240 7.90 41.52 5.93
CA PHE A 240 9.15 40.87 6.33
C PHE A 240 10.40 41.68 5.92
N ASP A 241 10.28 42.60 4.95
CA ASP A 241 11.36 43.52 4.59
C ASP A 241 11.82 44.35 5.79
N GLY A 242 10.90 44.76 6.69
CA GLY A 242 11.26 45.45 7.93
C GLY A 242 12.15 44.59 8.83
N CYS A 243 11.85 43.29 8.94
CA CYS A 243 12.65 42.32 9.69
C CYS A 243 14.03 42.10 9.05
N VAL A 244 14.11 41.99 7.73
CA VAL A 244 15.37 41.86 6.98
C VAL A 244 16.25 43.10 7.20
N MET A 245 15.64 44.29 7.16
CA MET A 245 16.37 45.53 7.42
C MET A 245 16.83 45.63 8.87
N CYS A 246 15.97 45.27 9.84
CA CYS A 246 16.34 45.22 11.27
C CYS A 246 17.52 44.27 11.53
N ALA A 247 17.54 43.11 10.85
CA ALA A 247 18.63 42.14 10.97
C ALA A 247 19.97 42.70 10.48
N ARG A 248 19.95 43.54 9.44
CA ARG A 248 21.14 44.18 8.85
C ARG A 248 21.56 45.45 9.60
N ASP A 249 20.59 46.26 9.98
CA ASP A 249 20.74 47.54 10.68
C ASP A 249 19.53 47.79 11.61
N PRO A 250 19.71 47.56 12.92
CA PRO A 250 18.66 47.80 13.91
C PRO A 250 18.17 49.25 13.97
N SER A 251 18.97 50.21 13.50
CA SER A 251 18.63 51.65 13.49
C SER A 251 17.78 52.10 12.28
N HIS A 252 17.52 51.17 11.35
CA HIS A 252 16.78 51.48 10.13
C HIS A 252 15.33 51.92 10.43
N PRO A 253 14.73 52.91 9.73
CA PRO A 253 13.39 53.43 10.06
C PRO A 253 12.22 52.42 9.96
N LYS A 254 12.45 51.30 9.28
CA LYS A 254 11.52 50.16 9.18
C LYS A 254 11.77 49.06 10.22
N SER A 255 12.76 49.24 11.09
CA SER A 255 13.12 48.32 12.17
C SER A 255 12.12 48.41 13.32
N CYS A 256 11.83 47.28 13.97
CA CYS A 256 11.03 47.29 15.19
C CYS A 256 11.79 47.89 16.39
N ALA A 257 13.13 47.92 16.34
CA ALA A 257 13.98 48.46 17.41
C ALA A 257 13.94 50.00 17.49
N THR A 258 13.47 50.68 16.43
CA THR A 258 13.32 52.15 16.42
C THR A 258 11.92 52.61 16.84
N MET A 259 11.09 51.72 17.40
CA MET A 259 9.71 52.03 17.76
C MET A 259 9.50 52.07 19.28
N ASP A 260 8.68 53.02 19.73
CA ASP A 260 8.09 53.04 21.09
C ASP A 260 6.96 51.99 21.19
N ILE A 261 7.30 50.71 21.00
CA ILE A 261 6.38 49.59 21.29
C ILE A 261 6.77 49.07 22.67
N GLU A 262 5.82 49.00 23.60
CA GLU A 262 6.03 48.54 25.00
C GLU A 262 6.56 47.09 25.13
N GLU A 263 6.78 46.39 24.02
CA GLU A 263 7.39 45.06 23.94
C GLU A 263 8.32 44.97 22.72
N THR A 264 9.53 45.52 22.82
CA THR A 264 10.54 45.35 21.76
C THR A 264 10.97 43.88 21.70
N PRO A 265 10.95 43.22 20.52
CA PRO A 265 11.40 41.83 20.39
C PRO A 265 12.84 41.66 20.88
N VAL A 266 13.10 40.58 21.61
CA VAL A 266 14.43 40.27 22.14
C VAL A 266 15.26 39.61 21.05
N VAL A 267 16.47 40.11 20.83
CA VAL A 267 17.49 39.47 19.98
C VAL A 267 18.19 38.38 20.81
N LEU A 268 18.20 37.14 20.32
CA LEU A 268 18.63 35.91 21.04
C LEU A 268 20.11 35.98 21.50
N LEU A 269 20.52 35.46 22.66
CA LEU A 269 20.12 34.22 23.39
C LEU A 269 19.57 34.48 24.82
N PRO A 270 18.60 33.68 25.32
CA PRO A 270 18.30 33.65 26.75
C PRO A 270 19.48 33.04 27.53
N PRO A 271 19.80 33.54 28.74
CA PRO A 271 20.97 33.11 29.50
C PRO A 271 20.96 31.64 29.96
N THR A 272 19.82 30.94 29.91
CA THR A 272 19.68 29.54 30.40
C THR A 272 20.01 28.49 29.34
N PHE A 273 19.97 28.83 28.05
CA PHE A 273 20.08 27.87 26.95
C PHE A 273 21.35 27.01 26.98
N GLU A 274 22.49 27.63 27.32
CA GLU A 274 23.79 26.95 27.38
C GLU A 274 23.89 26.01 28.60
N ASP A 275 23.21 26.36 29.69
CA ASP A 275 23.17 25.53 30.90
C ASP A 275 22.27 24.30 30.67
N ASP A 276 21.11 24.48 30.04
CA ASP A 276 20.18 23.39 29.70
C ASP A 276 20.83 22.38 28.73
N PHE A 277 21.57 22.87 27.73
CA PHE A 277 22.32 22.00 26.81
C PHE A 277 23.42 21.20 27.52
N ARG A 278 24.23 21.84 28.38
CA ARG A 278 25.30 21.16 29.12
C ARG A 278 24.77 20.05 30.01
N GLU A 279 23.66 20.29 30.71
CA GLU A 279 23.03 19.29 31.57
C GLU A 279 22.50 18.09 30.75
N LEU A 280 21.90 18.33 29.58
CA LEU A 280 21.44 17.27 28.68
C LEU A 280 22.57 16.42 28.10
N VAL A 281 23.68 17.04 27.70
CA VAL A 281 24.88 16.32 27.23
C VAL A 281 25.43 15.42 28.34
N GLU A 282 25.48 15.91 29.58
CA GLU A 282 25.90 15.09 30.73
C GLU A 282 24.98 13.91 31.00
N ILE A 283 23.65 14.10 30.94
CA ILE A 283 22.66 13.04 31.14
C ILE A 283 22.77 11.97 30.05
N THR A 284 22.88 12.40 28.79
CA THR A 284 23.02 11.50 27.64
C THR A 284 24.30 10.67 27.76
N ALA A 285 25.42 11.30 28.14
CA ALA A 285 26.68 10.61 28.39
C ALA A 285 26.60 9.60 29.55
N ARG A 286 25.89 9.93 30.64
CA ARG A 286 25.71 9.03 31.80
C ARG A 286 24.87 7.82 31.44
N THR A 287 23.72 8.02 30.80
CA THR A 287 22.80 6.95 30.38
C THR A 287 23.44 5.99 29.38
N GLN A 288 24.22 6.50 28.43
CA GLN A 288 24.97 5.67 27.49
C GLN A 288 26.09 4.85 28.19
N SER A 289 26.75 5.45 29.19
CA SER A 289 27.74 4.73 30.01
C SER A 289 27.13 3.64 30.91
N GLU A 290 25.89 3.82 31.35
CA GLU A 290 25.14 2.85 32.18
C GLU A 290 24.63 1.68 31.33
N ALA A 291 24.10 1.95 30.14
CA ALA A 291 23.76 0.92 29.16
C ALA A 291 25.00 0.09 28.75
N ASP A 292 26.15 0.73 28.53
CA ASP A 292 27.41 0.04 28.24
C ASP A 292 27.95 -0.76 29.45
N LYS A 293 27.62 -0.36 30.68
CA LYS A 293 27.96 -1.08 31.92
C LYS A 293 27.03 -2.27 32.17
N GLU A 294 25.74 -2.18 31.87
CA GLU A 294 24.82 -3.33 31.90
C GLU A 294 25.16 -4.38 30.84
N THR A 295 25.58 -3.93 29.66
CA THR A 295 26.08 -4.82 28.59
C THR A 295 27.44 -5.46 28.94
N LYS A 296 28.19 -4.88 29.89
CA LYS A 296 29.44 -5.44 30.44
C LYS A 296 29.25 -6.24 31.74
N SER A 297 28.23 -5.95 32.56
CA SER A 297 27.93 -6.70 33.79
C SER A 297 27.27 -8.05 33.49
N THR A 298 26.53 -8.15 32.39
CA THR A 298 26.03 -9.41 31.82
C THR A 298 27.14 -10.31 31.24
N LYS A 299 28.38 -9.82 31.10
CA LYS A 299 29.55 -10.62 30.69
C LYS A 299 30.39 -11.18 31.84
N ASN A 300 30.12 -10.85 33.11
CA ASN A 300 30.95 -11.25 34.26
C ASN A 300 30.17 -11.96 35.39
N GLY A 301 29.22 -12.86 35.05
CA GLY A 301 28.50 -13.71 36.00
C GLY A 301 28.67 -15.21 35.71
N LYS A 302 29.60 -15.85 36.43
CA LYS A 302 29.76 -17.30 36.70
C LYS A 302 29.63 -18.29 35.52
N MET A 303 30.77 -18.88 35.15
CA MET A 303 30.88 -20.21 34.54
C MET A 303 30.19 -21.26 35.42
N GLY A 304 28.99 -21.69 35.03
CA GLY A 304 28.36 -22.95 35.40
C GLY A 304 28.49 -23.94 34.24
N GLU A 305 28.67 -25.22 34.56
CA GLU A 305 28.94 -26.35 33.67
C GLU A 305 28.09 -26.40 32.38
N PRO A 306 28.62 -26.97 31.28
CA PRO A 306 27.91 -27.02 30.01
C PRO A 306 26.72 -27.97 30.08
N ALA A 307 25.52 -27.40 30.11
CA ALA A 307 24.30 -28.10 29.73
C ALA A 307 24.44 -28.64 28.29
N PRO A 308 23.89 -29.82 27.97
CA PRO A 308 24.23 -30.56 26.77
C PRO A 308 23.87 -29.75 25.53
N ARG A 309 24.78 -29.74 24.54
CA ARG A 309 24.55 -29.22 23.19
C ARG A 309 23.24 -29.78 22.65
N THR A 310 22.18 -28.98 22.67
CA THR A 310 21.02 -29.21 21.83
C THR A 310 21.50 -29.06 20.39
N LYS A 311 21.48 -30.18 19.67
CA LYS A 311 21.70 -30.23 18.23
C LYS A 311 20.83 -29.14 17.59
N LYS A 312 21.39 -28.39 16.64
CA LYS A 312 20.60 -27.74 15.60
C LYS A 312 19.63 -28.79 15.04
N VAL A 313 18.36 -28.66 15.39
CA VAL A 313 17.29 -29.34 14.69
C VAL A 313 17.11 -28.52 13.42
N ALA A 314 17.79 -28.96 12.35
CA ALA A 314 17.19 -28.78 11.03
C ALA A 314 15.78 -29.37 11.11
N PRO A 315 14.74 -28.78 10.48
CA PRO A 315 13.44 -29.42 10.44
C PRO A 315 13.59 -30.73 9.68
N SER A 316 13.84 -31.82 10.41
CA SER A 316 13.74 -33.17 9.89
C SER A 316 12.26 -33.50 9.93
N CYS A 317 11.53 -33.07 8.90
CA CYS A 317 10.23 -33.65 8.63
C CYS A 317 10.50 -34.97 7.90
N SER A 318 10.35 -36.08 8.62
CA SER A 318 10.34 -37.40 8.02
C SER A 318 9.02 -37.56 7.25
N THR A 319 9.07 -37.49 5.92
CA THR A 319 7.91 -37.82 5.08
C THR A 319 7.94 -39.32 4.78
N GLY A 320 6.96 -40.04 5.34
CA GLY A 320 6.58 -41.38 4.88
C GLY A 320 5.64 -41.27 3.67
N PRO A 321 5.42 -42.35 2.90
CA PRO A 321 4.53 -42.32 1.75
C PRO A 321 3.07 -42.14 2.21
N ALA A 322 2.24 -41.59 1.31
CA ALA A 322 0.82 -41.34 1.53
C ALA A 322 0.08 -42.55 2.13
N ASN A 323 -0.53 -42.39 3.30
CA ASN A 323 -1.38 -43.41 3.91
C ASN A 323 -2.86 -43.14 3.59
N ILE A 324 -3.48 -44.13 2.97
CA ILE A 324 -4.93 -44.20 2.71
C ILE A 324 -5.58 -44.72 4.00
N ASN A 325 -6.43 -43.93 4.66
CA ASN A 325 -7.24 -44.46 5.75
C ASN A 325 -8.46 -45.24 5.22
N GLU A 326 -8.85 -46.28 5.96
CA GLU A 326 -10.05 -47.10 5.73
C GLU A 326 -11.30 -46.20 5.72
N GLY A 327 -11.73 -45.79 4.52
CA GLY A 327 -12.78 -44.80 4.29
C GLY A 327 -12.62 -43.96 3.02
N GLY A 328 -11.48 -44.04 2.31
CA GLY A 328 -11.33 -43.47 0.97
C GLY A 328 -11.18 -41.95 0.90
N ARG A 329 -10.87 -41.28 2.02
CA ARG A 329 -10.51 -39.85 2.04
C ARG A 329 -9.00 -39.68 2.07
N VAL A 330 -8.45 -38.97 1.08
CA VAL A 330 -7.08 -38.47 1.10
C VAL A 330 -7.09 -37.19 1.94
N VAL A 331 -6.47 -37.21 3.12
CA VAL A 331 -6.18 -35.99 3.90
C VAL A 331 -4.85 -35.47 3.39
N ILE A 332 -4.88 -34.33 2.70
CA ILE A 332 -3.65 -33.68 2.26
C ILE A 332 -3.25 -32.68 3.35
N SER A 333 -2.48 -33.14 4.33
CA SER A 333 -1.93 -32.29 5.39
C SER A 333 -0.86 -31.32 4.88
N ASP A 334 -0.24 -31.59 3.72
CA ASP A 334 0.98 -30.87 3.31
C ASP A 334 0.73 -29.78 2.24
N ILE A 335 -0.55 -29.48 1.91
CA ILE A 335 -0.93 -28.39 0.98
C ILE A 335 -1.15 -27.05 1.70
N MET A 336 -1.23 -27.03 3.04
CA MET A 336 -1.65 -25.83 3.81
C MET A 336 -1.01 -25.70 5.21
N ASP A 337 0.25 -26.10 5.42
CA ASP A 337 0.97 -25.75 6.66
C ASP A 337 1.39 -24.28 6.63
N ASP A 338 0.43 -23.39 6.92
CA ASP A 338 0.50 -22.12 7.68
C ASP A 338 -0.66 -21.12 7.40
N ASP A 339 -1.80 -21.55 6.81
CA ASP A 339 -2.95 -20.64 6.60
C ASP A 339 -4.27 -21.28 7.08
N PRO A 340 -5.15 -20.58 7.85
CA PRO A 340 -6.41 -21.11 8.34
C PRO A 340 -7.49 -21.04 7.25
N LEU A 341 -7.20 -21.60 6.08
CA LEU A 341 -8.22 -22.06 5.14
C LEU A 341 -8.73 -23.40 5.69
N ASP A 342 -9.79 -23.30 6.48
CA ASP A 342 -10.50 -24.41 7.11
C ASP A 342 -10.55 -25.64 6.17
N VAL A 343 -9.80 -26.67 6.53
CA VAL A 343 -9.55 -27.91 5.76
C VAL A 343 -10.80 -28.82 5.74
N THR A 344 -11.98 -28.23 5.87
CA THR A 344 -13.28 -28.89 5.96
C THR A 344 -14.12 -28.75 4.67
N GLU A 345 -13.69 -27.97 3.66
CA GLU A 345 -14.40 -27.82 2.38
C GLU A 345 -13.77 -28.63 1.22
N THR A 346 -14.52 -29.58 0.69
CA THR A 346 -14.07 -30.61 -0.27
C THR A 346 -13.71 -30.04 -1.65
N LEU A 347 -12.52 -30.34 -2.18
CA LEU A 347 -12.15 -30.09 -3.59
C LEU A 347 -13.08 -30.85 -4.56
N ASN A 348 -13.43 -30.25 -5.69
CA ASN A 348 -14.23 -30.91 -6.73
C ASN A 348 -13.37 -31.62 -7.76
N TYR A 349 -12.16 -31.15 -8.01
CA TYR A 349 -11.21 -31.80 -8.92
C TYR A 349 -9.79 -31.61 -8.43
N LEU A 350 -8.99 -32.68 -8.51
CA LEU A 350 -7.55 -32.63 -8.25
C LEU A 350 -6.83 -33.46 -9.30
N GLN A 351 -5.90 -32.83 -10.02
CA GLN A 351 -4.92 -33.50 -10.87
C GLN A 351 -3.52 -33.21 -10.35
N VAL A 352 -2.75 -34.27 -10.11
CA VAL A 352 -1.34 -34.18 -9.74
C VAL A 352 -0.55 -34.75 -10.90
N ASP A 353 0.31 -33.93 -11.49
CA ASP A 353 1.00 -34.22 -12.73
C ASP A 353 0.01 -34.66 -13.80
N ASP A 354 0.02 -35.94 -14.15
CA ASP A 354 -0.89 -36.52 -15.12
C ASP A 354 -2.03 -37.35 -14.52
N ARG A 355 -1.96 -37.60 -13.22
CA ARG A 355 -2.92 -38.45 -12.53
C ARG A 355 -4.08 -37.62 -12.02
N ILE A 356 -5.29 -37.95 -12.48
CA ILE A 356 -6.52 -37.46 -11.87
C ILE A 356 -6.72 -38.18 -10.53
N VAL A 357 -6.55 -37.44 -9.43
CA VAL A 357 -6.67 -37.97 -8.07
C VAL A 357 -8.11 -37.92 -7.59
N GLN A 358 -8.85 -36.88 -7.97
CA GLN A 358 -10.22 -36.66 -7.49
C GLN A 358 -11.09 -36.01 -8.56
N THR A 359 -12.35 -36.46 -8.62
CA THR A 359 -13.41 -35.83 -9.40
C THR A 359 -14.73 -36.03 -8.65
N LEU A 360 -15.26 -34.96 -8.08
CA LEU A 360 -16.47 -34.93 -7.28
C LEU A 360 -17.33 -33.76 -7.74
N SER A 361 -18.56 -34.04 -8.19
CA SER A 361 -19.55 -32.99 -8.39
C SER A 361 -19.84 -32.27 -7.06
N PRO A 362 -20.08 -30.95 -7.09
CA PRO A 362 -20.40 -30.19 -5.89
C PRO A 362 -21.75 -30.62 -5.30
N ILE A 363 -21.98 -30.23 -4.04
CA ILE A 363 -23.26 -30.46 -3.33
C ILE A 363 -24.41 -29.73 -4.04
N VAL A 364 -24.11 -28.66 -4.78
CA VAL A 364 -25.09 -27.90 -5.57
C VAL A 364 -25.62 -28.76 -6.71
N SER A 365 -26.90 -29.12 -6.63
CA SER A 365 -27.60 -29.89 -7.67
C SER A 365 -27.61 -29.12 -9.00
N GLY A 366 -27.29 -29.83 -10.09
CA GLY A 366 -27.27 -29.24 -11.44
C GLY A 366 -25.91 -28.65 -11.86
N ILE A 367 -24.87 -28.79 -11.04
CA ILE A 367 -23.48 -28.56 -11.47
C ILE A 367 -22.76 -29.90 -11.56
N GLU A 368 -22.12 -30.16 -12.70
CA GLU A 368 -21.34 -31.38 -12.94
C GLU A 368 -19.85 -31.06 -13.06
N VAL A 369 -19.01 -31.89 -12.47
CA VAL A 369 -17.55 -31.87 -12.64
C VAL A 369 -17.10 -33.24 -13.11
N LEU A 370 -16.49 -33.30 -14.28
CA LEU A 370 -16.11 -34.53 -14.97
C LEU A 370 -14.64 -34.43 -15.39
N SER A 371 -13.99 -35.57 -15.62
CA SER A 371 -12.76 -35.58 -16.42
C SER A 371 -13.09 -35.22 -17.88
N LEU A 372 -12.11 -34.69 -18.60
CA LEU A 372 -12.25 -34.37 -20.02
C LEU A 372 -12.74 -35.57 -20.85
N GLU A 373 -12.13 -36.74 -20.66
CA GLU A 373 -12.51 -37.96 -21.36
C GLU A 373 -13.99 -38.32 -21.12
N ASN A 374 -14.42 -38.41 -19.86
CA ASN A 374 -15.79 -38.76 -19.51
C ASN A 374 -16.81 -37.75 -20.05
N ALA A 375 -16.47 -36.46 -20.07
CA ALA A 375 -17.35 -35.43 -20.61
C ALA A 375 -17.51 -35.55 -22.13
N LEU A 376 -16.43 -35.85 -22.86
CA LEU A 376 -16.45 -36.01 -24.31
C LEU A 376 -17.22 -37.27 -24.74
N GLU A 377 -17.19 -38.33 -23.92
CA GLU A 377 -18.01 -39.52 -24.14
C GLU A 377 -19.50 -39.25 -23.85
N LYS A 378 -19.78 -38.53 -22.75
CA LYS A 378 -21.15 -38.27 -22.29
C LYS A 378 -21.89 -37.22 -23.12
N TYR A 379 -21.19 -36.19 -23.60
CA TYR A 379 -21.79 -35.02 -24.25
C TYR A 379 -21.19 -34.76 -25.63
N SER A 380 -21.83 -35.30 -26.68
CA SER A 380 -21.39 -35.08 -28.07
C SER A 380 -21.28 -33.60 -28.45
N TRP A 381 -22.17 -32.76 -27.90
CA TRP A 381 -22.17 -31.32 -28.19
C TRP A 381 -20.92 -30.59 -27.68
N ILE A 382 -20.25 -31.08 -26.63
CA ILE A 382 -18.99 -30.49 -26.15
C ILE A 382 -17.91 -30.68 -27.21
N LYS A 383 -17.82 -31.90 -27.74
CA LYS A 383 -16.88 -32.26 -28.82
C LYS A 383 -17.16 -31.47 -30.10
N GLU A 384 -18.42 -31.28 -30.45
CA GLU A 384 -18.82 -30.62 -31.70
C GLU A 384 -18.69 -29.10 -31.65
N ARG A 385 -18.93 -28.47 -30.49
CA ARG A 385 -19.09 -27.01 -30.39
C ARG A 385 -17.99 -26.30 -29.61
N ILE A 386 -17.33 -26.99 -28.68
CA ILE A 386 -16.42 -26.34 -27.73
C ILE A 386 -15.00 -26.87 -27.86
N PHE A 387 -14.78 -28.17 -27.67
CA PHE A 387 -13.46 -28.80 -27.66
C PHE A 387 -12.62 -28.41 -28.89
N TRP A 388 -11.58 -27.62 -28.68
CA TRP A 388 -10.69 -27.02 -29.68
C TRP A 388 -11.33 -26.05 -30.70
N ASN A 389 -12.57 -25.62 -30.47
CA ASN A 389 -13.28 -24.67 -31.32
C ASN A 389 -13.16 -23.22 -30.80
N VAL A 390 -12.85 -23.02 -29.52
CA VAL A 390 -12.70 -21.69 -28.92
C VAL A 390 -11.22 -21.30 -28.85
N VAL A 391 -10.34 -22.22 -28.45
CA VAL A 391 -8.89 -22.10 -28.57
C VAL A 391 -8.43 -22.95 -29.77
N PRO A 392 -7.87 -22.35 -30.84
CA PRO A 392 -7.43 -23.13 -32.00
C PRO A 392 -6.21 -24.03 -31.70
N MET A 393 -6.23 -25.30 -32.13
CA MET A 393 -5.10 -26.24 -32.00
C MET A 393 -3.79 -25.69 -32.58
N GLY A 394 -3.88 -24.96 -33.70
CA GLY A 394 -2.72 -24.43 -34.41
C GLY A 394 -2.21 -23.08 -33.93
N LYS A 395 -2.80 -22.50 -32.88
CA LYS A 395 -2.55 -21.13 -32.41
C LYS A 395 -1.06 -20.88 -32.16
N ASP A 396 -0.39 -21.77 -31.44
CA ASP A 396 1.05 -21.72 -31.22
C ASP A 396 1.63 -23.12 -30.92
N GLU A 397 2.90 -23.17 -30.51
CA GLU A 397 3.58 -24.43 -30.19
C GLU A 397 2.98 -25.13 -28.97
N VAL A 398 2.42 -24.38 -28.01
CA VAL A 398 1.80 -24.94 -26.80
C VAL A 398 0.51 -25.65 -27.16
N THR A 399 -0.38 -25.01 -27.91
CA THR A 399 -1.64 -25.64 -28.32
C THR A 399 -1.40 -26.87 -29.20
N ARG A 400 -0.40 -26.83 -30.09
CA ARG A 400 -0.02 -27.99 -30.91
C ARG A 400 0.53 -29.13 -30.07
N TYR A 401 1.34 -28.83 -29.05
CA TYR A 401 1.85 -29.83 -28.13
C TYR A 401 0.70 -30.52 -27.39
N VAL A 402 -0.21 -29.75 -26.77
CA VAL A 402 -1.35 -30.31 -26.02
C VAL A 402 -2.22 -31.17 -26.94
N ALA A 403 -2.58 -30.66 -28.12
CA ALA A 403 -3.41 -31.40 -29.08
C ALA A 403 -2.78 -32.74 -29.51
N LEU A 404 -1.46 -32.78 -29.73
CA LEU A 404 -0.75 -34.02 -30.09
C LEU A 404 -0.80 -35.07 -28.98
N HIS A 405 -0.67 -34.66 -27.71
CA HIS A 405 -0.65 -35.60 -26.59
C HIS A 405 -2.06 -36.12 -26.22
N GLU A 406 -3.10 -35.32 -26.49
CA GLU A 406 -4.50 -35.72 -26.31
C GLU A 406 -4.99 -36.82 -27.26
N GLU A 407 -4.25 -37.10 -28.34
CA GLU A 407 -4.53 -38.27 -29.18
C GLU A 407 -4.39 -39.57 -28.38
N THR A 408 -3.41 -39.61 -27.46
CA THR A 408 -3.10 -40.76 -26.64
C THR A 408 -3.72 -40.71 -25.25
N ASP A 409 -3.81 -39.52 -24.64
CA ASP A 409 -4.26 -39.37 -23.25
C ASP A 409 -4.91 -38.00 -23.02
N LYS A 410 -6.21 -37.96 -22.72
CA LYS A 410 -6.98 -36.71 -22.57
C LYS A 410 -7.07 -36.33 -21.10
N ARG A 411 -6.44 -35.21 -20.76
CA ARG A 411 -6.28 -34.75 -19.37
C ARG A 411 -6.92 -33.39 -19.13
N GLY A 412 -7.40 -33.17 -17.91
CA GLY A 412 -8.13 -31.98 -17.51
C GLY A 412 -9.58 -32.26 -17.11
N TYR A 413 -10.32 -31.19 -16.89
CA TYR A 413 -11.67 -31.26 -16.32
C TYR A 413 -12.71 -30.52 -17.16
N VAL A 414 -13.96 -30.93 -17.00
CA VAL A 414 -15.12 -30.23 -17.53
C VAL A 414 -16.06 -29.86 -16.40
N ILE A 415 -16.44 -28.58 -16.32
CA ILE A 415 -17.43 -28.07 -15.38
C ILE A 415 -18.64 -27.58 -16.18
N ILE A 416 -19.83 -28.03 -15.81
CA ILE A 416 -21.08 -27.62 -16.46
C ILE A 416 -22.06 -27.16 -15.38
N ALA A 417 -22.47 -25.90 -15.41
CA ALA A 417 -23.67 -25.45 -14.72
C ALA A 417 -24.86 -25.55 -15.69
N HIS A 418 -25.85 -26.38 -15.35
CA HIS A 418 -27.03 -26.57 -16.19
C HIS A 418 -27.95 -25.34 -16.16
N GLU A 419 -28.92 -25.33 -17.08
CA GLU A 419 -29.82 -24.19 -17.29
C GLU A 419 -30.51 -23.76 -16.00
N GLY A 420 -30.43 -22.46 -15.69
CA GLY A 420 -31.03 -21.83 -14.50
C GLY A 420 -30.39 -22.19 -13.16
N VAL A 421 -29.29 -22.95 -13.14
CA VAL A 421 -28.61 -23.35 -11.88
C VAL A 421 -27.74 -22.20 -11.36
N ASP A 422 -27.79 -21.96 -10.05
CA ASP A 422 -26.94 -20.97 -9.36
C ASP A 422 -26.04 -21.66 -8.34
N SER A 423 -24.72 -21.46 -8.44
CA SER A 423 -23.75 -21.94 -7.46
C SER A 423 -23.87 -21.23 -6.11
N GLY A 424 -24.55 -20.08 -6.05
CA GLY A 424 -24.60 -19.22 -4.87
C GLY A 424 -23.19 -18.80 -4.45
N ASP A 425 -22.96 -18.77 -3.14
CA ASP A 425 -21.66 -18.43 -2.55
C ASP A 425 -20.70 -19.63 -2.44
N VAL A 426 -21.07 -20.81 -2.95
CA VAL A 426 -20.24 -22.03 -2.87
C VAL A 426 -19.51 -22.24 -4.20
N PRO A 427 -18.21 -21.90 -4.31
CA PRO A 427 -17.46 -22.10 -5.53
C PRO A 427 -17.22 -23.58 -5.83
N VAL A 428 -17.19 -23.93 -7.12
CA VAL A 428 -16.57 -25.16 -7.59
C VAL A 428 -15.04 -25.00 -7.50
N ARG A 429 -14.37 -25.88 -6.76
CA ARG A 429 -12.92 -25.78 -6.51
C ARG A 429 -12.15 -26.85 -7.26
N VAL A 430 -11.18 -26.43 -8.07
CA VAL A 430 -10.33 -27.33 -8.87
C VAL A 430 -8.86 -27.03 -8.63
N ALA A 431 -8.03 -28.06 -8.59
CA ALA A 431 -6.60 -27.94 -8.32
C ALA A 431 -5.77 -28.72 -9.33
N LEU A 432 -4.71 -28.08 -9.84
CA LEU A 432 -3.70 -28.67 -10.71
C LEU A 432 -2.34 -28.53 -10.02
N GLN A 433 -1.67 -29.64 -9.77
CA GLN A 433 -0.40 -29.67 -9.06
C GLN A 433 0.68 -30.29 -9.94
N LEU A 434 1.85 -29.66 -9.98
CA LEU A 434 3.05 -30.14 -10.68
C LEU A 434 4.07 -30.63 -9.65
N GLU A 435 4.42 -31.91 -9.67
CA GLU A 435 5.40 -32.50 -8.76
C GLU A 435 6.67 -32.90 -9.49
N ASP A 436 6.63 -33.98 -10.26
CA ASP A 436 7.82 -34.59 -10.86
C ASP A 436 7.62 -34.92 -12.34
N MET A 437 7.14 -33.94 -13.10
CA MET A 437 7.06 -34.03 -14.55
C MET A 437 7.79 -32.88 -15.25
N GLU A 438 8.37 -33.20 -16.42
CA GLU A 438 8.97 -32.18 -17.29
C GLU A 438 7.91 -31.24 -17.87
N ILE A 439 6.78 -31.77 -18.34
CA ILE A 439 5.68 -30.98 -18.91
C ILE A 439 4.33 -31.59 -18.48
N GLN A 440 3.59 -30.88 -17.65
CA GLN A 440 2.17 -31.12 -17.42
C GLN A 440 1.35 -30.45 -18.51
N HIS A 441 0.52 -31.22 -19.20
CA HIS A 441 -0.47 -30.68 -20.13
C HIS A 441 -1.88 -30.93 -19.61
N VAL A 442 -2.77 -29.96 -19.80
CA VAL A 442 -4.18 -30.05 -19.42
C VAL A 442 -5.04 -29.33 -20.44
N HIS A 443 -6.27 -29.81 -20.59
CA HIS A 443 -7.31 -29.14 -21.37
C HIS A 443 -8.63 -29.16 -20.60
N ASN A 444 -9.06 -27.96 -20.22
CA ASN A 444 -10.22 -27.75 -19.37
C ASN A 444 -11.34 -27.08 -20.15
N ILE A 445 -12.59 -27.45 -19.84
CA ILE A 445 -13.77 -26.83 -20.43
C ILE A 445 -14.70 -26.38 -19.31
N ILE A 446 -15.18 -25.14 -19.35
CA ILE A 446 -16.10 -24.61 -18.35
C ILE A 446 -17.30 -23.98 -19.06
N VAL A 447 -18.49 -24.49 -18.76
CA VAL A 447 -19.75 -24.10 -19.41
C VAL A 447 -20.74 -23.59 -18.38
N ALA A 448 -21.20 -22.35 -18.58
CA ALA A 448 -22.36 -21.79 -17.90
C ALA A 448 -23.51 -21.76 -18.89
N LYS A 449 -24.48 -22.66 -18.73
CA LYS A 449 -25.66 -22.74 -19.60
C LYS A 449 -26.65 -21.60 -19.34
N LYS A 450 -27.63 -21.45 -20.21
CA LYS A 450 -28.61 -20.36 -20.19
C LYS A 450 -29.13 -20.05 -18.78
N GLY A 451 -29.08 -18.78 -18.39
CA GLY A 451 -29.57 -18.28 -17.10
C GLY A 451 -28.86 -18.85 -15.86
N SER A 452 -27.76 -19.59 -16.02
CA SER A 452 -27.01 -20.15 -14.89
C SER A 452 -26.03 -19.15 -14.29
N ARG A 453 -25.64 -19.36 -13.04
CA ARG A 453 -24.61 -18.59 -12.34
C ARG A 453 -23.60 -19.57 -11.76
N LEU A 454 -22.35 -19.47 -12.22
CA LEU A 454 -21.27 -20.39 -11.86
C LEU A 454 -20.07 -19.63 -11.33
N HIS A 455 -19.62 -19.98 -10.13
CA HIS A 455 -18.37 -19.51 -9.56
C HIS A 455 -17.35 -20.65 -9.48
N VAL A 456 -16.19 -20.47 -10.11
CA VAL A 456 -15.09 -21.44 -10.14
C VAL A 456 -13.85 -20.83 -9.51
N VAL A 457 -13.20 -21.57 -8.62
CA VAL A 457 -11.88 -21.24 -8.08
C VAL A 457 -10.90 -22.32 -8.51
N SER A 458 -9.93 -21.92 -9.33
CA SER A 458 -8.87 -22.78 -9.85
C SER A 458 -7.55 -22.45 -9.15
N SER A 459 -6.90 -23.44 -8.56
CA SER A 459 -5.56 -23.31 -7.97
C SER A 459 -4.56 -24.12 -8.79
N CYS A 460 -3.44 -23.49 -9.17
CA CYS A 460 -2.32 -24.19 -9.79
C CYS A 460 -1.07 -24.03 -8.92
N SER A 461 -0.43 -25.14 -8.58
CA SER A 461 0.72 -25.15 -7.68
C SER A 461 1.80 -26.15 -8.10
N CYS A 462 2.94 -26.10 -7.42
CA CYS A 462 4.03 -27.06 -7.56
C CYS A 462 4.55 -27.52 -6.20
N SER A 463 5.22 -28.68 -6.18
CA SER A 463 6.08 -29.06 -5.05
C SER A 463 7.37 -28.23 -5.06
N GLN A 464 7.91 -27.87 -3.89
CA GLN A 464 9.00 -26.87 -3.70
C GLN A 464 10.28 -27.08 -4.56
N SER A 465 10.48 -28.25 -5.16
CA SER A 465 11.63 -28.58 -6.00
C SER A 465 11.35 -28.67 -7.50
N SER A 466 10.09 -28.53 -7.92
CA SER A 466 9.71 -28.79 -9.31
C SER A 466 10.16 -27.69 -10.27
N ALA A 467 10.82 -28.09 -11.36
CA ALA A 467 11.28 -27.20 -12.44
C ALA A 467 10.53 -27.44 -13.76
N GLY A 468 9.41 -28.17 -13.72
CA GLY A 468 8.64 -28.53 -14.90
C GLY A 468 7.87 -27.36 -15.52
N ALA A 469 7.29 -27.63 -16.69
CA ALA A 469 6.42 -26.72 -17.41
C ALA A 469 4.95 -27.10 -17.27
N HIS A 470 4.07 -26.10 -17.28
CA HIS A 470 2.63 -26.26 -17.30
C HIS A 470 2.04 -25.67 -18.59
N TYR A 471 1.51 -26.53 -19.45
CA TYR A 471 0.86 -26.19 -20.71
C TYR A 471 -0.65 -26.41 -20.57
N GLY A 472 -1.36 -25.34 -20.24
CA GLY A 472 -2.81 -25.41 -20.00
C GLY A 472 -3.61 -24.83 -21.15
N VAL A 473 -4.64 -25.55 -21.59
CA VAL A 473 -5.70 -25.02 -22.45
C VAL A 473 -6.99 -24.93 -21.64
N THR A 474 -7.68 -23.80 -21.69
CA THR A 474 -9.00 -23.66 -21.05
C THR A 474 -9.99 -22.96 -21.97
N GLU A 475 -11.09 -23.63 -22.28
CA GLU A 475 -12.16 -23.10 -23.11
C GLU A 475 -13.38 -22.79 -22.25
N PHE A 476 -13.88 -21.56 -22.36
CA PHE A 476 -15.04 -21.10 -21.60
C PHE A 476 -16.21 -20.83 -22.55
N TRP A 477 -17.41 -21.21 -22.11
CA TRP A 477 -18.64 -20.92 -22.84
C TRP A 477 -19.72 -20.38 -21.89
N VAL A 478 -20.16 -19.15 -22.13
CA VAL A 478 -21.18 -18.45 -21.34
C VAL A 478 -22.40 -18.21 -22.23
N GLU A 479 -23.46 -18.98 -22.01
CA GLU A 479 -24.71 -18.89 -22.78
C GLU A 479 -25.55 -17.66 -22.42
N GLU A 480 -26.72 -17.51 -23.07
CA GLU A 480 -27.64 -16.39 -22.88
C GLU A 480 -28.02 -16.20 -21.40
N ASP A 481 -27.96 -14.97 -20.93
CA ASP A 481 -28.28 -14.57 -19.54
C ASP A 481 -27.47 -15.32 -18.45
N ALA A 482 -26.38 -16.02 -18.82
CA ALA A 482 -25.54 -16.77 -17.89
C ALA A 482 -24.41 -15.92 -17.30
N HIS A 483 -23.98 -16.23 -16.09
CA HIS A 483 -22.91 -15.54 -15.39
C HIS A 483 -21.83 -16.54 -14.98
N LEU A 484 -20.60 -16.33 -15.42
CA LEU A 484 -19.45 -17.13 -15.05
C LEU A 484 -18.38 -16.27 -14.40
N SER A 485 -18.03 -16.60 -13.16
CA SER A 485 -16.91 -16.01 -12.43
C SER A 485 -15.83 -17.05 -12.22
N ASN A 486 -14.66 -16.86 -12.82
CA ASN A 486 -13.50 -17.72 -12.68
C ASN A 486 -12.37 -16.98 -11.96
N THR A 487 -11.95 -17.50 -10.80
CA THR A 487 -10.80 -17.00 -10.04
C THR A 487 -9.67 -18.01 -10.15
N MET A 488 -8.54 -17.60 -10.73
CA MET A 488 -7.36 -18.43 -10.93
C MET A 488 -6.20 -17.94 -10.05
N ILE A 489 -5.69 -18.83 -9.22
CA ILE A 489 -4.59 -18.58 -8.28
C ILE A 489 -3.39 -19.40 -8.72
N HIS A 490 -2.28 -18.73 -9.02
CA HIS A 490 -1.04 -19.36 -9.45
C HIS A 490 0.02 -19.26 -8.34
N LYS A 491 0.40 -20.41 -7.79
CA LYS A 491 1.45 -20.58 -6.78
C LYS A 491 2.55 -21.51 -7.27
N TRP A 492 3.31 -21.04 -8.25
CA TRP A 492 4.39 -21.80 -8.87
C TRP A 492 5.70 -21.73 -8.07
N CYS A 493 6.73 -22.37 -8.63
CA CYS A 493 8.07 -22.46 -8.08
C CYS A 493 9.01 -21.62 -8.94
N ASP A 494 10.11 -21.16 -8.37
CA ASP A 494 11.07 -20.23 -8.98
C ASP A 494 11.61 -20.67 -10.36
N LYS A 495 11.57 -21.97 -10.66
CA LYS A 495 12.02 -22.57 -11.93
C LYS A 495 10.90 -22.93 -12.90
N SER A 496 9.64 -22.92 -12.47
CA SER A 496 8.50 -23.36 -13.27
C SER A 496 8.27 -22.46 -14.49
N ILE A 497 7.85 -23.08 -15.60
CA ILE A 497 7.53 -22.41 -16.87
C ILE A 497 6.03 -22.60 -17.15
N VAL A 498 5.29 -21.53 -17.33
CA VAL A 498 3.81 -21.62 -17.34
C VAL A 498 3.24 -20.92 -18.57
N TYR A 499 2.57 -21.69 -19.43
CA TYR A 499 1.99 -21.19 -20.69
C TYR A 499 0.51 -21.58 -20.84
N PRO A 500 -0.41 -20.86 -20.18
CA PRO A 500 -1.84 -21.10 -20.34
C PRO A 500 -2.36 -20.42 -21.60
N ARG A 501 -3.32 -21.07 -22.26
CA ARG A 501 -4.07 -20.59 -23.41
C ARG A 501 -5.54 -20.70 -23.12
N SER A 502 -6.20 -19.56 -23.04
CA SER A 502 -7.62 -19.53 -22.73
C SER A 502 -8.38 -18.64 -23.69
N ALA A 503 -9.59 -19.05 -23.99
CA ALA A 503 -10.52 -18.23 -24.74
C ALA A 503 -11.96 -18.49 -24.27
N THR A 504 -12.78 -17.44 -24.36
CA THR A 504 -14.14 -17.43 -23.85
C THR A 504 -15.10 -16.94 -24.93
N ILE A 505 -16.20 -17.64 -25.14
CA ILE A 505 -17.35 -17.11 -25.89
C ILE A 505 -18.42 -16.66 -24.89
N VAL A 506 -18.91 -15.44 -25.09
CA VAL A 506 -20.01 -14.86 -24.29
C VAL A 506 -21.17 -14.50 -25.21
N GLU A 507 -22.28 -15.17 -24.97
CA GLU A 507 -23.54 -15.00 -25.68
C GLU A 507 -24.38 -13.86 -25.07
N LYS A 508 -25.61 -13.69 -25.57
CA LYS A 508 -26.46 -12.53 -25.29
C LYS A 508 -26.68 -12.33 -23.79
N ASN A 509 -26.46 -11.10 -23.31
CA ASN A 509 -26.51 -10.73 -21.89
C ASN A 509 -25.61 -11.56 -20.95
N GLY A 510 -24.73 -12.40 -21.49
CA GLY A 510 -23.82 -13.22 -20.70
C GLY A 510 -22.77 -12.35 -20.00
N VAL A 511 -22.32 -12.79 -18.83
CA VAL A 511 -21.31 -12.09 -18.04
C VAL A 511 -20.15 -13.03 -17.75
N PHE A 512 -18.96 -12.65 -18.19
CA PHE A 512 -17.72 -13.34 -17.84
C PHE A 512 -16.84 -12.46 -16.94
N LEU A 513 -16.50 -12.98 -15.77
CA LEU A 513 -15.57 -12.36 -14.83
C LEU A 513 -14.36 -13.28 -14.65
N SER A 514 -13.16 -12.79 -14.99
CA SER A 514 -11.90 -13.50 -14.80
C SER A 514 -11.06 -12.75 -13.78
N ASN A 515 -10.80 -13.36 -12.63
CA ASN A 515 -9.84 -12.86 -11.64
C ASN A 515 -8.58 -13.71 -11.70
N TYR A 516 -7.43 -13.10 -11.89
CA TYR A 516 -6.13 -13.77 -11.95
C TYR A 516 -5.21 -13.24 -10.85
N VAL A 517 -4.64 -14.17 -10.07
CA VAL A 517 -3.73 -13.84 -8.97
C VAL A 517 -2.45 -14.65 -9.13
N SER A 518 -1.32 -13.96 -9.19
CA SER A 518 0.01 -14.55 -9.27
C SER A 518 0.90 -13.91 -8.22
N THR A 519 1.19 -14.64 -7.16
CA THR A 519 1.85 -14.13 -5.95
C THR A 519 3.24 -14.73 -5.70
N ASN A 520 3.48 -15.96 -6.17
CA ASN A 520 4.69 -16.72 -5.85
C ASN A 520 5.81 -16.54 -6.90
N ALA A 521 7.01 -17.02 -6.55
CA ALA A 521 8.13 -17.10 -7.46
C ALA A 521 7.81 -18.02 -8.65
N VAL A 522 8.20 -17.58 -9.83
CA VAL A 522 8.04 -18.32 -11.09
C VAL A 522 9.16 -17.90 -12.03
N LYS A 523 9.68 -18.82 -12.84
CA LYS A 523 10.68 -18.42 -13.86
C LYS A 523 10.01 -17.58 -14.93
N THR A 524 8.94 -18.12 -15.51
CA THR A 524 8.16 -17.36 -16.49
C THR A 524 6.70 -17.79 -16.55
N ILE A 525 5.83 -16.80 -16.76
CA ILE A 525 4.45 -16.99 -17.15
C ILE A 525 4.24 -16.23 -18.45
N GLN A 526 3.65 -16.88 -19.46
CA GLN A 526 3.15 -16.18 -20.63
C GLN A 526 1.67 -16.53 -20.87
N SER A 527 0.78 -15.55 -20.65
CA SER A 527 -0.68 -15.73 -20.81
C SER A 527 -1.33 -14.56 -21.54
N TYR A 528 -2.32 -14.86 -22.38
CA TYR A 528 -3.12 -13.84 -23.05
C TYR A 528 -4.55 -14.32 -23.35
N PRO A 529 -5.38 -14.50 -22.29
CA PRO A 529 -6.78 -14.89 -22.43
C PRO A 529 -7.57 -13.95 -23.33
N VAL A 530 -8.47 -14.51 -24.13
CA VAL A 530 -9.31 -13.76 -25.07
C VAL A 530 -10.80 -13.98 -24.77
N ALA A 531 -11.57 -12.92 -24.62
CA ALA A 531 -13.03 -12.98 -24.59
C ALA A 531 -13.63 -12.48 -25.91
N TYR A 532 -14.47 -13.30 -26.53
CA TYR A 532 -15.29 -12.98 -27.68
C TYR A 532 -16.71 -12.66 -27.20
N LEU A 533 -17.09 -11.37 -27.20
CA LEU A 533 -18.42 -10.91 -26.82
C LEU A 533 -19.32 -10.92 -28.06
N ASN A 534 -19.86 -12.09 -28.38
CA ASN A 534 -20.61 -12.35 -29.61
C ASN A 534 -22.11 -12.07 -29.48
N GLY A 535 -22.64 -12.03 -28.26
CA GLY A 535 -24.04 -11.72 -27.99
C GLY A 535 -24.28 -10.26 -27.62
N GLU A 536 -25.44 -9.74 -28.01
CA GLU A 536 -25.87 -8.40 -27.62
C GLU A 536 -25.88 -8.26 -26.09
N GLY A 537 -25.36 -7.15 -25.57
CA GLY A 537 -25.30 -6.89 -24.12
C GLY A 537 -24.30 -7.73 -23.34
N ALA A 538 -23.48 -8.57 -24.00
CA ALA A 538 -22.47 -9.39 -23.33
C ALA A 538 -21.39 -8.53 -22.64
N VAL A 539 -20.90 -9.02 -21.50
CA VAL A 539 -19.92 -8.32 -20.67
C VAL A 539 -18.73 -9.21 -20.32
N ALA A 540 -17.51 -8.67 -20.44
CA ALA A 540 -16.31 -9.29 -19.88
C ALA A 540 -15.60 -8.36 -18.88
N ARG A 541 -15.13 -8.92 -17.78
CA ARG A 541 -14.26 -8.24 -16.83
C ARG A 541 -13.01 -9.08 -16.56
N PHE A 542 -11.85 -8.46 -16.64
CA PHE A 542 -10.57 -9.07 -16.31
C PHE A 542 -9.91 -8.31 -15.18
N ASN A 543 -9.69 -8.97 -14.06
CA ASN A 543 -8.97 -8.41 -12.92
C ASN A 543 -7.67 -9.21 -12.72
N SER A 544 -6.55 -8.53 -12.49
CA SER A 544 -5.27 -9.19 -12.26
C SER A 544 -4.50 -8.56 -11.11
N VAL A 545 -3.99 -9.39 -10.20
CA VAL A 545 -2.96 -9.03 -9.21
C VAL A 545 -1.71 -9.84 -9.51
N ILE A 546 -0.63 -9.14 -9.82
CA ILE A 546 0.61 -9.77 -10.26
C ILE A 546 1.75 -9.27 -9.38
N VAL A 547 2.43 -10.20 -8.72
CA VAL A 547 3.66 -9.96 -7.97
C VAL A 547 4.81 -10.65 -8.69
N ALA A 548 5.84 -9.89 -9.04
CA ALA A 548 7.03 -10.39 -9.71
C ALA A 548 8.26 -10.28 -8.79
N PRO A 549 8.66 -11.37 -8.12
CA PRO A 549 9.92 -11.40 -7.37
C PRO A 549 11.12 -11.42 -8.31
N LYS A 550 12.32 -11.23 -7.74
CA LYS A 550 13.58 -11.27 -8.49
C LYS A 550 13.70 -12.54 -9.33
N GLY A 551 14.07 -12.38 -10.61
CA GLY A 551 14.25 -13.49 -11.55
C GLY A 551 12.99 -13.91 -12.31
N ALA A 552 11.80 -13.45 -11.89
CA ALA A 552 10.55 -13.75 -12.59
C ALA A 552 10.38 -12.91 -13.87
N LEU A 553 9.89 -13.55 -14.94
CA LEU A 553 9.40 -12.89 -16.15
C LEU A 553 7.91 -13.23 -16.37
N ILE A 554 7.03 -12.28 -16.05
CA ILE A 554 5.59 -12.45 -16.13
C ILE A 554 5.07 -11.62 -17.32
N ASP A 555 4.78 -12.27 -18.45
CA ASP A 555 4.15 -11.67 -19.62
C ASP A 555 2.68 -12.09 -19.67
N THR A 556 1.81 -11.26 -19.10
CA THR A 556 0.40 -11.59 -18.93
C THR A 556 -0.47 -10.47 -19.45
N GLY A 557 -1.67 -10.80 -19.89
CA GLY A 557 -2.62 -9.77 -20.26
C GLY A 557 -4.02 -10.28 -20.44
N SER A 558 -4.85 -9.49 -21.11
CA SER A 558 -6.20 -9.90 -21.49
C SER A 558 -6.62 -9.21 -22.78
N ARG A 559 -7.47 -9.88 -23.55
CA ARG A 559 -8.04 -9.33 -24.78
C ARG A 559 -9.54 -9.49 -24.79
N ALA A 560 -10.27 -8.45 -25.20
CA ALA A 560 -11.72 -8.49 -25.36
C ALA A 560 -12.11 -7.96 -26.72
N ILE A 561 -12.94 -8.72 -27.44
CA ILE A 561 -13.49 -8.36 -28.74
C ILE A 561 -14.98 -8.06 -28.53
N LEU A 562 -15.33 -6.79 -28.67
CA LEU A 562 -16.71 -6.27 -28.54
C LEU A 562 -17.46 -6.54 -29.85
N GLY A 563 -17.88 -7.79 -30.04
CA GLY A 563 -18.37 -8.36 -31.30
C GLY A 563 -19.85 -8.14 -31.60
N ALA A 564 -20.63 -7.63 -30.65
CA ALA A 564 -22.06 -7.36 -30.76
C ALA A 564 -22.46 -5.99 -30.18
N LEU A 565 -23.72 -5.59 -30.43
CA LEU A 565 -24.29 -4.34 -29.91
C LEU A 565 -24.27 -4.32 -28.38
N HIS A 566 -24.05 -3.15 -27.78
CA HIS A 566 -24.13 -2.94 -26.33
C HIS A 566 -23.17 -3.80 -25.50
N THR A 567 -22.12 -4.35 -26.12
CA THR A 567 -21.12 -5.15 -25.42
C THR A 567 -20.13 -4.27 -24.65
N ARG A 568 -19.67 -4.78 -23.50
CA ARG A 568 -18.81 -4.03 -22.57
C ARG A 568 -17.61 -4.84 -22.10
N ALA A 569 -16.46 -4.20 -21.99
CA ALA A 569 -15.28 -4.81 -21.38
C ALA A 569 -14.58 -3.88 -20.38
N GLU A 570 -14.08 -4.47 -19.31
CA GLU A 570 -13.28 -3.78 -18.30
C GLU A 570 -12.05 -4.63 -17.97
N MET A 571 -10.88 -4.02 -17.93
CA MET A 571 -9.61 -4.69 -17.64
C MET A 571 -8.86 -3.90 -16.58
N VAL A 572 -8.69 -4.47 -15.39
CA VAL A 572 -7.99 -3.84 -14.27
C VAL A 572 -6.78 -4.70 -13.88
N SER A 573 -5.59 -4.12 -13.93
CA SER A 573 -4.35 -4.77 -13.52
C SER A 573 -3.66 -4.01 -12.40
N ARG A 574 -3.25 -4.74 -11.37
CA ARG A 574 -2.42 -4.29 -10.24
C ARG A 574 -1.15 -5.10 -10.23
N MET A 575 -0.02 -4.42 -10.31
CA MET A 575 1.28 -5.05 -10.49
C MET A 575 2.28 -4.56 -9.45
N LEU A 576 3.04 -5.48 -8.87
CA LEU A 576 4.13 -5.20 -7.95
C LEU A 576 5.37 -5.93 -8.43
N THR A 577 6.50 -5.23 -8.53
CA THR A 577 7.79 -5.89 -8.79
C THR A 577 8.81 -5.61 -7.69
N PHE A 578 9.46 -6.69 -7.24
CA PHE A 578 10.53 -6.72 -6.25
C PHE A 578 11.87 -7.13 -6.88
N GLY A 579 12.02 -6.95 -8.20
CA GLY A 579 13.20 -7.42 -8.92
C GLY A 579 12.90 -8.09 -10.24
N GLY A 580 11.68 -8.57 -10.42
CA GLY A 580 11.22 -9.27 -11.62
C GLY A 580 10.79 -8.32 -12.74
N LYS A 581 10.52 -8.88 -13.92
CA LYS A 581 9.99 -8.15 -15.06
C LYS A 581 8.53 -8.54 -15.30
N ILE A 582 7.65 -7.56 -15.32
CA ILE A 582 6.25 -7.71 -15.73
C ILE A 582 6.07 -7.07 -17.09
N ILE A 583 5.47 -7.78 -18.03
CA ILE A 583 4.92 -7.26 -19.28
C ILE A 583 3.41 -7.41 -19.16
N ALA A 584 2.71 -6.30 -18.99
CA ALA A 584 1.27 -6.29 -18.80
C ALA A 584 0.58 -5.82 -20.07
N ARG A 585 -0.10 -6.74 -20.74
CA ARG A 585 -0.82 -6.48 -21.98
C ARG A 585 -2.30 -6.29 -21.71
N ALA A 586 -2.94 -5.40 -22.43
CA ALA A 586 -4.39 -5.28 -22.39
C ALA A 586 -4.86 -4.81 -23.77
N HIS A 587 -5.89 -5.44 -24.32
CA HIS A 587 -6.39 -5.08 -25.64
C HIS A 587 -7.91 -5.15 -25.72
N ILE A 588 -8.57 -4.01 -25.93
CA ILE A 588 -10.01 -3.95 -26.20
C ILE A 588 -10.25 -3.50 -27.65
N ILE A 589 -11.08 -4.26 -28.36
CA ILE A 589 -11.46 -4.00 -29.75
C ILE A 589 -12.96 -3.72 -29.83
N GLY A 590 -13.32 -2.48 -30.16
CA GLY A 590 -14.67 -2.02 -30.45
C GLY A 590 -15.08 -2.35 -31.88
N ALA A 591 -15.54 -3.59 -32.13
CA ALA A 591 -15.88 -4.07 -33.48
C ALA A 591 -17.35 -3.80 -33.90
N LYS A 592 -18.18 -3.27 -33.00
CA LYS A 592 -19.60 -2.93 -33.23
C LYS A 592 -19.97 -1.59 -32.59
N LYS A 593 -21.14 -1.08 -33.00
CA LYS A 593 -21.75 0.15 -32.46
C LYS A 593 -22.15 0.00 -31.00
N ASP A 594 -22.18 1.12 -30.29
CA ASP A 594 -22.64 1.24 -28.90
C ASP A 594 -21.88 0.32 -27.94
N THR A 595 -20.57 0.25 -28.10
CA THR A 595 -19.68 -0.61 -27.30
C THR A 595 -18.85 0.22 -26.34
N TYR A 596 -18.57 -0.32 -25.15
CA TYR A 596 -17.88 0.41 -24.08
C TYR A 596 -16.69 -0.39 -23.55
N GLY A 597 -15.55 0.27 -23.36
CA GLY A 597 -14.32 -0.37 -22.92
C GLY A 597 -13.50 0.51 -22.00
N HIS A 598 -12.94 -0.09 -20.94
CA HIS A 598 -11.98 0.58 -20.07
C HIS A 598 -10.80 -0.33 -19.72
N ILE A 599 -9.59 0.21 -19.82
CA ILE A 599 -8.35 -0.45 -19.40
C ILE A 599 -7.68 0.38 -18.32
N GLU A 600 -7.44 -0.21 -17.15
CA GLU A 600 -6.69 0.38 -16.07
C GLU A 600 -5.45 -0.47 -15.73
N CYS A 601 -4.27 0.10 -15.86
CA CYS A 601 -3.00 -0.59 -15.60
C CYS A 601 -2.16 0.17 -14.58
N GLN A 602 -2.17 -0.29 -13.33
CA GLN A 602 -1.37 0.33 -12.28
C GLN A 602 -0.24 -0.61 -11.82
N GLY A 603 0.97 -0.07 -11.66
CA GLY A 603 2.14 -0.83 -11.25
C GLY A 603 3.09 -0.08 -10.32
N LEU A 604 3.56 -0.76 -9.26
CA LEU A 604 4.60 -0.27 -8.36
C LEU A 604 5.90 -1.05 -8.54
N VAL A 605 7.00 -0.31 -8.71
CA VAL A 605 8.37 -0.83 -8.74
C VAL A 605 9.01 -0.55 -7.38
N LEU A 606 9.34 -1.63 -6.66
CA LEU A 606 9.78 -1.52 -5.26
C LEU A 606 11.28 -1.71 -5.09
N HIS A 607 11.97 -2.27 -6.09
CA HIS A 607 13.43 -2.43 -6.08
C HIS A 607 14.07 -1.73 -7.29
N ASP A 608 15.37 -1.41 -7.21
CA ASP A 608 16.12 -0.78 -8.31
C ASP A 608 16.37 -1.72 -9.51
N THR A 609 16.12 -3.01 -9.33
CA THR A 609 16.17 -4.02 -10.37
C THR A 609 14.75 -4.47 -10.72
N GLY A 610 14.55 -4.94 -11.95
CA GLY A 610 13.23 -5.32 -12.44
C GLY A 610 12.54 -4.16 -13.15
N GLY A 611 11.26 -4.36 -13.49
CA GLY A 611 10.49 -3.32 -14.15
C GLY A 611 9.13 -3.82 -14.62
N ILE A 612 8.26 -2.87 -14.90
CA ILE A 612 6.91 -3.12 -15.43
C ILE A 612 6.82 -2.43 -16.79
N HIS A 613 6.43 -3.18 -17.80
CA HIS A 613 6.16 -2.68 -19.15
C HIS A 613 4.67 -2.86 -19.43
N ALA A 614 3.90 -1.79 -19.32
CA ALA A 614 2.48 -1.79 -19.66
C ALA A 614 2.30 -1.54 -21.16
N ILE A 615 1.54 -2.41 -21.84
CA ILE A 615 1.23 -2.36 -23.27
C ILE A 615 -0.30 -2.40 -23.42
N PRO A 616 -0.98 -1.24 -23.29
CA PRO A 616 -2.40 -1.12 -23.54
C PRO A 616 -2.67 -0.88 -25.03
N GLU A 617 -3.69 -1.52 -25.55
CA GLU A 617 -4.17 -1.41 -26.93
C GLU A 617 -5.68 -1.16 -26.90
N VAL A 618 -6.12 -0.10 -27.58
CA VAL A 618 -7.53 0.22 -27.72
C VAL A 618 -7.82 0.49 -29.19
N GLU A 619 -8.67 -0.33 -29.78
CA GLU A 619 -8.96 -0.32 -31.21
C GLU A 619 -10.45 -0.06 -31.44
N GLY A 620 -10.81 1.19 -31.75
CA GLY A 620 -12.18 1.58 -32.09
C GLY A 620 -12.40 1.53 -33.61
N ILE A 621 -13.10 0.51 -34.10
CA ILE A 621 -13.28 0.28 -35.55
C ILE A 621 -14.58 0.90 -36.07
N VAL A 622 -15.57 1.08 -35.19
CA VAL A 622 -16.93 1.51 -35.54
C VAL A 622 -17.34 2.75 -34.76
N GLU A 623 -18.12 3.63 -35.40
CA GLU A 623 -18.76 4.78 -34.75
C GLU A 623 -19.65 4.36 -33.56
N GLY A 624 -19.61 5.12 -32.46
CA GLY A 624 -20.34 4.81 -31.23
C GLY A 624 -19.62 3.85 -30.28
N SER A 625 -18.34 3.55 -30.52
CA SER A 625 -17.49 2.84 -29.55
C SER A 625 -16.80 3.84 -28.62
N GLU A 626 -17.00 3.68 -27.31
CA GLU A 626 -16.37 4.48 -26.26
C GLU A 626 -15.33 3.64 -25.53
N LEU A 627 -14.06 3.82 -25.89
CA LEU A 627 -12.95 3.09 -25.30
C LEU A 627 -12.00 4.06 -24.59
N SER A 628 -11.56 3.68 -23.39
CA SER A 628 -10.69 4.50 -22.54
C SER A 628 -9.56 3.68 -21.94
N HIS A 629 -8.47 4.36 -21.59
CA HIS A 629 -7.32 3.75 -20.97
C HIS A 629 -6.63 4.69 -19.97
N GLU A 630 -6.24 4.15 -18.82
CA GLU A 630 -5.40 4.80 -17.83
C GLU A 630 -4.25 3.87 -17.40
N ALA A 631 -3.02 4.38 -17.35
CA ALA A 631 -1.86 3.66 -16.84
C ALA A 631 -1.01 4.52 -15.90
N ALA A 632 -0.53 3.91 -14.83
CA ALA A 632 0.43 4.49 -13.92
C ALA A 632 1.45 3.43 -13.49
N VAL A 633 2.71 3.58 -13.90
CA VAL A 633 3.81 2.71 -13.49
C VAL A 633 4.93 3.56 -12.93
N GLY A 634 5.41 3.24 -11.73
CA GLY A 634 6.51 3.99 -11.16
C GLY A 634 7.05 3.40 -9.87
N LYS A 635 8.15 3.98 -9.40
CA LYS A 635 8.64 3.70 -8.06
C LYS A 635 7.68 4.25 -7.02
N ILE A 636 7.60 3.60 -5.87
CA ILE A 636 6.92 4.18 -4.72
C ILE A 636 7.65 5.47 -4.32
N ALA A 637 6.95 6.59 -4.34
CA ALA A 637 7.56 7.88 -4.01
C ALA A 637 7.94 7.89 -2.53
N ARG A 638 9.23 8.16 -2.23
CA ARG A 638 9.77 8.18 -0.87
C ARG A 638 8.94 9.05 0.06
N GLU A 639 8.52 10.22 -0.41
CA GLU A 639 7.66 11.16 0.32
C GLU A 639 6.35 10.52 0.84
N LYS A 640 5.75 9.57 0.11
CA LYS A 640 4.54 8.85 0.57
C LYS A 640 4.84 7.93 1.75
N ILE A 641 6.00 7.26 1.72
CA ILE A 641 6.47 6.40 2.80
C ILE A 641 6.79 7.24 4.03
N GLU A 642 7.54 8.33 3.85
CA GLU A 642 7.90 9.26 4.93
C GLU A 642 6.67 9.90 5.58
N TYR A 643 5.67 10.27 4.78
CA TYR A 643 4.38 10.76 5.27
C TYR A 643 3.70 9.75 6.21
N VAL A 644 3.63 8.48 5.83
CA VAL A 644 3.03 7.43 6.67
C VAL A 644 3.91 7.12 7.89
N MET A 645 5.24 7.07 7.73
CA MET A 645 6.18 6.89 8.84
C MET A 645 6.07 8.02 9.88
N SER A 646 5.79 9.24 9.44
CA SER A 646 5.59 10.38 10.33
C SER A 646 4.39 10.24 11.26
N ARG A 647 3.55 9.22 11.05
CA ARG A 647 2.45 8.82 11.91
C ARG A 647 2.78 7.71 12.91
N GLY A 648 4.03 7.23 12.95
CA GLY A 648 4.52 6.25 13.93
C GLY A 648 4.73 4.83 13.39
N LEU A 649 4.36 4.58 12.13
CA LEU A 649 4.58 3.30 11.47
C LEU A 649 6.05 3.13 11.09
N THR A 650 6.62 1.94 11.29
CA THR A 650 7.97 1.63 10.76
C THR A 650 8.01 1.75 9.24
N GLU A 651 9.20 1.83 8.65
CA GLU A 651 9.35 1.89 7.18
C GLU A 651 8.66 0.70 6.50
N GLU A 652 8.86 -0.51 7.03
CA GLU A 652 8.22 -1.73 6.57
C GLU A 652 6.68 -1.65 6.67
N GLN A 653 6.15 -1.20 7.82
CA GLN A 653 4.71 -1.03 8.02
C GLN A 653 4.12 0.04 7.08
N ALA A 654 4.86 1.12 6.82
CA ALA A 654 4.45 2.19 5.92
C ALA A 654 4.39 1.70 4.46
N ILE A 655 5.44 1.01 3.99
CA ILE A 655 5.47 0.37 2.67
C ILE A 655 4.31 -0.61 2.53
N GLY A 656 4.15 -1.53 3.49
CA GLY A 656 3.04 -2.50 3.49
C GLY A 656 1.67 -1.82 3.49
N THR A 657 1.48 -0.71 4.21
CA THR A 657 0.21 0.02 4.24
C THR A 657 -0.11 0.67 2.90
N VAL A 658 0.87 1.30 2.25
CA VAL A 658 0.69 1.90 0.91
C VAL A 658 0.42 0.83 -0.14
N ILE A 659 1.17 -0.28 -0.12
CA ILE A 659 0.97 -1.39 -1.07
C ILE A 659 -0.38 -2.07 -0.84
N ARG A 660 -0.79 -2.35 0.40
CA ARG A 660 -2.12 -2.93 0.67
C ARG A 660 -3.23 -2.05 0.13
N GLY A 661 -3.17 -0.73 0.38
CA GLY A 661 -4.10 0.20 -0.22
C GLY A 661 -4.13 0.11 -1.75
N PHE A 662 -2.96 0.02 -2.38
CA PHE A 662 -2.84 -0.14 -3.83
C PHE A 662 -3.48 -1.43 -4.37
N VAL A 663 -3.37 -2.54 -3.65
CA VAL A 663 -3.92 -3.84 -4.06
C VAL A 663 -5.42 -3.99 -3.70
N ASP A 664 -5.88 -3.36 -2.63
CA ASP A 664 -7.24 -3.47 -2.08
C ASP A 664 -8.34 -2.78 -2.91
N VAL A 665 -8.01 -2.17 -4.04
CA VAL A 665 -8.98 -1.42 -4.86
C VAL A 665 -9.94 -2.39 -5.57
N ASP A 666 -11.17 -2.47 -5.04
CA ASP A 666 -12.41 -2.94 -5.71
C ASP A 666 -12.33 -4.25 -6.51
N MET A 667 -11.57 -5.25 -6.05
CA MET A 667 -11.62 -6.59 -6.63
C MET A 667 -12.91 -7.34 -6.23
N LYS A 668 -14.04 -6.96 -6.84
CA LYS A 668 -15.34 -7.63 -6.66
C LYS A 668 -15.23 -9.11 -7.06
N GLY A 669 -15.57 -10.00 -6.14
CA GLY A 669 -15.65 -11.46 -6.40
C GLY A 669 -14.40 -12.27 -6.05
N ILE A 670 -13.41 -11.67 -5.37
CA ILE A 670 -12.31 -12.41 -4.75
C ILE A 670 -12.73 -12.86 -3.33
N PRO A 671 -12.63 -14.16 -2.99
CA PRO A 671 -12.90 -14.64 -1.63
C PRO A 671 -12.01 -13.97 -0.58
N ALA A 672 -12.53 -13.72 0.62
CA ALA A 672 -11.80 -13.04 1.70
C ALA A 672 -10.48 -13.74 2.09
N SER A 673 -10.42 -15.06 2.02
CA SER A 673 -9.21 -15.84 2.24
C SER A 673 -8.10 -15.54 1.23
N LEU A 674 -8.45 -15.36 -0.05
CA LEU A 674 -7.48 -15.00 -1.08
C LEU A 674 -7.01 -13.54 -0.93
N GLN A 675 -7.87 -12.64 -0.45
CA GLN A 675 -7.43 -11.28 -0.09
C GLN A 675 -6.38 -11.31 1.03
N LYS A 676 -6.58 -12.15 2.05
CA LYS A 676 -5.62 -12.34 3.15
C LYS A 676 -4.27 -12.84 2.63
N GLU A 677 -4.27 -13.84 1.75
CA GLU A 677 -3.03 -14.35 1.16
C GLU A 677 -2.29 -13.28 0.33
N ILE A 678 -3.02 -12.51 -0.49
CA ILE A 678 -2.44 -11.39 -1.23
C ILE A 678 -1.81 -10.37 -0.27
N HIS A 679 -2.43 -10.11 0.88
CA HIS A 679 -1.87 -9.24 1.92
C HIS A 679 -0.59 -9.83 2.53
N GLU A 680 -0.56 -11.13 2.82
CA GLU A 680 0.62 -11.81 3.36
C GLU A 680 1.81 -11.77 2.40
N VAL A 681 1.56 -12.01 1.11
CA VAL A 681 2.61 -11.91 0.07
C VAL A 681 3.16 -10.49 0.00
N VAL A 682 2.27 -9.49 0.09
CA VAL A 682 2.67 -8.08 0.19
C VAL A 682 3.52 -7.81 1.45
N GLU A 683 3.18 -8.41 2.59
CA GLU A 683 3.93 -8.26 3.84
C GLU A 683 5.33 -8.88 3.76
N VAL A 684 5.43 -10.13 3.32
CA VAL A 684 6.73 -10.81 3.12
C VAL A 684 7.60 -10.01 2.16
N ALA A 685 7.00 -9.46 1.11
CA ALA A 685 7.75 -8.68 0.14
C ALA A 685 8.12 -7.27 0.66
N ALA A 686 7.35 -6.70 1.61
CA ALA A 686 7.73 -5.49 2.35
C ALA A 686 8.84 -5.75 3.38
N MET A 687 8.89 -6.95 3.98
CA MET A 687 9.96 -7.40 4.91
C MET A 687 11.29 -7.68 4.23
N GLY A 688 11.31 -7.86 2.91
CA GLY A 688 12.52 -8.12 2.12
C GLY A 688 13.41 -6.88 1.86
N PHE A 689 13.13 -5.76 2.54
CA PHE A 689 13.85 -4.49 2.45
C PHE A 689 14.74 -4.22 3.65
#